data_AF-A0A6C8LP23-F1
#
_entry.id   AF-A0A6C8LP23-F1
#
_cell.length_a   1.000
_cell.length_b   1.000
_cell.length_c   1.000
_cell.angle_alpha   90.00
_cell.angle_beta   90.00
_cell.angle_gamma   90.00
#
_symmetry.space_group_name_H-M   'P 1'
#
loop_
_entity.id
_entity.type
_entity.pdbx_description
1 polymer ?
#
loop_
_entity_poly.entity_id
_entity_poly.type
_entity_poly.pdbx_seq_one_letter_code
_entity_poly.pdbx_strand_id
1 'polypeptide(L)'
;MNRTYSIVWSAVRNMYVVASELARGHSKVKAQVCASETHSPNKKSEYGQIIKATRAALACAVAAALGFFSPLAMADNQVSYIDGKSHDLSTETSPISYSGTGQGTALSLEGLPTDKGGWQATSGTGTDVVIETDGGGDILSGSTRAIGTAVSLNKGATLNLTDAQITTTGIYTAGIDLKEQSSMTLTGGIIQIGGNYGVLTLNGESKATLIGTEVKATTENTSDLTSQEGSTLRIEGGSTITLTNGQVRVVGDTTYNSWLEVDGSAVSSTGTDSTVIASNKGVLDITNSTVTHDNAKGAAIEAANASTVNISGDNKSSMFIKSEGIGIKSARSSVNIDGATVEAKGDGILMTTGGSTFYSNISGLTVENADVTSSDAAALHVDKNTVIETPITLTDSTLTGSTAIKLDNAATVEAKNTTLNGNIEAGSTVSALSLAEKSSLQGSVNGLNSSLSLDDTSLWNMTDPSTVGNLTNDGGITLGNASGSTGTLLTVDNTLTLQDGSQINATLDTANSSPIIKAANVTLDGTLNLSSTATFVAPETDEHFGSVTLIDSQTAITTDFDSVTLDADTSAMPDYLTINAGVDANDNTNYELSTGLSWYAGANSARAAHGTFTVDADSTFTVTSELDETTATSNWNGSKLTKQGDGTLILSNTGNDYGDTVIDGGILAAKDAASIGTGDVTIAESATLALSQGTLDNNVTGEGQIVKSGSDELIVTGDNNYSGGTTITGGTLTADHADSLGTGAIANSGVLQVGEGELENTLSGAGSLVKTGTGELTLSGDNSYSGTTTITGGTLTADHADSLGTGTIANSGVLQVGEGELENTLSGSGSLVKTGTGELTLSGDNTYSGGTTITGGTLTADHADSLGSGDIDNNGVLQVGEGELKNTLSGTGSLVKIGTGELTLSGDNTYSGGTTIDDGVLIADNADSLGTGTIANNGVLQVGEGELKNTLSGTGSLVKIGTGELTLNGDNDYSGGTTIDDGVLIADNADSLGTGAVANNGVLQVGEGELKNTLSGTGSLVKIGTGELTLSGDNTYSGGTTIDDGVLIA
;
A
#
# COMPACT_ATOMS: atom_id res chain seq x y z
N MET A 1 -45.07 108.47 39.21
CA MET A 1 -45.06 109.23 37.95
C MET A 1 -43.68 109.82 37.77
N ASN A 2 -42.94 109.36 36.76
CA ASN A 2 -42.00 110.15 35.96
C ASN A 2 -41.76 109.32 34.71
N ARG A 3 -42.60 109.54 33.68
CA ARG A 3 -42.52 108.87 32.39
C ARG A 3 -41.73 109.78 31.47
N THR A 4 -40.54 109.36 31.08
CA THR A 4 -39.77 110.02 30.03
C THR A 4 -40.30 109.50 28.69
N TYR A 5 -40.93 110.37 27.90
CA TYR A 5 -41.38 110.04 26.55
C TYR A 5 -40.45 110.71 25.55
N SER A 6 -39.95 109.96 24.57
CA SER A 6 -39.27 110.52 23.41
C SER A 6 -40.27 110.60 22.25
N ILE A 7 -40.62 111.82 21.85
CA ILE A 7 -41.47 112.09 20.69
C ILE A 7 -40.56 112.52 19.55
N VAL A 8 -40.51 111.74 18.47
CA VAL A 8 -39.86 112.14 17.21
C VAL A 8 -40.96 112.62 16.27
N TRP A 9 -40.96 113.92 15.95
CA TRP A 9 -41.92 114.52 15.03
C TRP A 9 -41.34 114.56 13.61
N SER A 10 -42.09 114.03 12.64
CA SER A 10 -41.81 114.21 11.21
C SER A 10 -42.95 115.01 10.57
N ALA A 11 -42.66 116.26 10.20
CA ALA A 11 -43.64 117.20 9.64
C ALA A 11 -44.16 116.81 8.24
N VAL A 12 -43.58 115.81 7.58
CA VAL A 12 -43.87 115.49 6.17
C VAL A 12 -44.96 114.41 6.00
N ARG A 13 -45.36 113.69 7.07
CA ARG A 13 -46.27 112.53 6.94
C ARG A 13 -47.40 112.40 7.97
N ASN A 14 -47.67 113.39 8.82
CA ASN A 14 -48.79 113.37 9.79
C ASN A 14 -48.95 112.03 10.56
N MET A 15 -47.86 111.51 11.12
CA MET A 15 -47.86 110.32 11.99
C MET A 15 -47.24 110.65 13.36
N TYR A 16 -47.76 110.02 14.41
CA TYR A 16 -47.16 109.99 15.75
C TYR A 16 -46.83 108.54 16.12
N VAL A 17 -45.63 108.29 16.67
CA VAL A 17 -45.28 107.03 17.32
C VAL A 17 -45.16 107.30 18.82
N VAL A 18 -45.90 106.55 19.63
CA VAL A 18 -45.79 106.57 21.09
C VAL A 18 -45.31 105.19 21.54
N ALA A 19 -44.08 105.11 22.04
CA ALA A 19 -43.59 103.92 22.72
C ALA A 19 -43.71 104.12 24.24
N SER A 20 -44.27 103.13 24.95
CA SER A 20 -44.17 103.04 26.41
C SER A 20 -43.40 101.78 26.76
N GLU A 21 -42.39 101.89 27.63
CA GLU A 21 -41.75 100.71 28.22
C GLU A 21 -42.76 99.93 29.07
N LEU A 22 -43.07 98.71 28.65
CA LEU A 22 -43.69 97.69 29.48
C LEU A 22 -42.93 96.36 29.26
N ALA A 23 -42.12 95.97 30.26
CA ALA A 23 -41.91 94.60 30.76
C ALA A 23 -40.45 94.27 31.11
N ARG A 24 -40.19 94.13 32.42
CA ARG A 24 -39.24 93.16 32.98
C ARG A 24 -40.00 91.84 33.17
N GLY A 25 -39.44 90.74 32.69
CA GLY A 25 -39.93 89.38 32.96
C GLY A 25 -40.63 88.72 31.77
N HIS A 26 -40.05 87.60 31.31
CA HIS A 26 -40.58 86.58 30.41
C HIS A 26 -42.03 86.75 29.92
N SER A 27 -42.23 87.40 28.77
CA SER A 27 -43.43 87.31 27.93
C SER A 27 -43.10 87.87 26.55
N LYS A 28 -42.90 86.99 25.55
CA LYS A 28 -42.82 87.38 24.13
C LYS A 28 -44.21 87.90 23.71
N VAL A 29 -44.29 89.10 23.16
CA VAL A 29 -45.51 89.59 22.51
C VAL A 29 -45.78 88.69 21.29
N LYS A 30 -46.83 87.87 21.34
CA LYS A 30 -47.39 87.23 20.14
C LYS A 30 -47.99 88.33 19.27
N ALA A 31 -47.29 88.77 18.24
CA ALA A 31 -47.92 89.46 17.12
C ALA A 31 -48.37 88.38 16.12
N GLN A 32 -49.67 88.14 16.04
CA GLN A 32 -50.26 87.22 15.06
C GLN A 32 -50.71 88.06 13.85
N VAL A 33 -50.08 87.85 12.69
CA VAL A 33 -50.54 88.42 11.43
C VAL A 33 -51.39 87.36 10.73
N CYS A 34 -52.71 87.42 10.89
CA CYS A 34 -53.62 86.53 10.18
C CYS A 34 -53.94 87.12 8.80
N ALA A 35 -53.68 86.36 7.73
CA ALA A 35 -54.36 86.54 6.46
C ALA A 35 -55.67 85.75 6.50
N SER A 36 -56.81 86.44 6.49
CA SER A 36 -58.13 85.83 6.36
C SER A 36 -58.75 86.28 5.04
N GLU A 37 -58.93 85.35 4.11
CA GLU A 37 -59.85 85.52 3.00
C GLU A 37 -61.25 85.11 3.47
N THR A 38 -61.97 86.06 4.09
CA THR A 38 -63.43 86.24 4.04
C THR A 38 -63.91 86.99 5.28
N HIS A 39 -64.37 88.25 5.12
CA HIS A 39 -65.47 88.85 5.89
C HIS A 39 -65.92 90.20 5.29
N SER A 40 -67.23 90.40 5.19
CA SER A 40 -67.90 91.58 4.60
C SER A 40 -67.96 92.80 5.55
N PRO A 41 -68.01 94.04 5.03
CA PRO A 41 -67.82 95.25 5.82
C PRO A 41 -69.13 95.72 6.46
N ASN A 42 -69.33 95.49 7.76
CA ASN A 42 -70.12 96.37 8.67
C ASN A 42 -70.24 95.77 10.08
N LYS A 43 -69.18 95.87 10.91
CA LYS A 43 -69.22 95.90 12.39
C LYS A 43 -67.85 96.35 12.93
N LYS A 44 -67.83 97.29 13.88
CA LYS A 44 -66.60 97.75 14.57
C LYS A 44 -66.10 96.65 15.53
N SER A 45 -64.80 96.38 15.50
CA SER A 45 -64.05 95.59 16.49
C SER A 45 -63.26 96.51 17.42
N GLU A 46 -63.15 96.17 18.70
CA GLU A 46 -62.57 96.98 19.80
C GLU A 46 -61.04 96.92 19.91
N TYR A 47 -60.33 96.35 18.92
CA TYR A 47 -58.86 96.37 18.88
C TYR A 47 -58.36 97.18 17.67
N GLY A 48 -57.45 98.13 17.94
CA GLY A 48 -57.05 99.21 17.06
C GLY A 48 -56.30 98.80 15.78
N GLN A 49 -56.51 99.63 14.75
CA GLN A 49 -55.82 99.79 13.46
C GLN A 49 -55.29 98.54 12.74
N ILE A 50 -56.07 98.12 11.74
CA ILE A 50 -55.73 97.12 10.72
C ILE A 50 -54.87 97.77 9.62
N ILE A 51 -53.68 97.23 9.33
CA ILE A 51 -52.92 97.51 8.10
C ILE A 51 -53.26 96.43 7.08
N LYS A 52 -53.81 96.82 5.92
CA LYS A 52 -54.00 95.92 4.77
C LYS A 52 -52.78 96.00 3.84
N ALA A 53 -52.11 94.88 3.61
CA ALA A 53 -51.12 94.74 2.55
C ALA A 53 -51.30 93.38 1.87
N THR A 54 -51.29 93.37 0.54
CA THR A 54 -51.55 92.20 -0.31
C THR A 54 -50.32 91.30 -0.50
N ARG A 55 -49.21 91.56 0.20
CA ARG A 55 -47.98 90.75 0.22
C ARG A 55 -47.27 90.89 1.57
N ALA A 56 -46.85 89.78 2.18
CA ALA A 56 -46.23 89.71 3.51
C ALA A 56 -44.94 90.57 3.64
N ALA A 57 -44.16 90.69 2.55
CA ALA A 57 -42.90 91.43 2.53
C ALA A 57 -43.02 92.93 2.86
N LEU A 58 -44.14 93.58 2.50
CA LEU A 58 -44.32 95.02 2.71
C LEU A 58 -44.75 95.37 4.15
N ALA A 59 -45.47 94.47 4.82
CA ALA A 59 -45.88 94.66 6.22
C ALA A 59 -44.69 94.48 7.18
N CYS A 60 -43.81 93.52 6.91
CA CYS A 60 -42.59 93.28 7.70
C CYS A 60 -41.55 94.42 7.55
N ALA A 61 -41.41 95.00 6.36
CA ALA A 61 -40.52 96.14 6.12
C ALA A 61 -40.89 97.39 6.94
N VAL A 62 -42.19 97.60 7.21
CA VAL A 62 -42.67 98.74 8.02
C VAL A 62 -42.42 98.53 9.52
N ALA A 63 -42.54 97.29 10.02
CA ALA A 63 -42.26 96.98 11.42
C ALA A 63 -40.76 97.05 11.77
N ALA A 64 -39.89 96.66 10.83
CA ALA A 64 -38.44 96.73 10.96
C ALA A 64 -37.89 98.17 10.97
N ALA A 65 -38.44 99.04 10.11
CA ALA A 65 -38.08 100.46 10.06
C ALA A 65 -38.47 101.24 11.34
N LEU A 66 -39.35 100.66 12.19
CA LEU A 66 -39.82 101.24 13.45
C LEU A 66 -39.12 100.66 14.71
N GLY A 67 -38.16 99.73 14.55
CA GLY A 67 -37.29 99.27 15.64
C GLY A 67 -37.91 98.29 16.65
N PHE A 68 -39.04 97.64 16.32
CA PHE A 68 -39.72 96.69 17.23
C PHE A 68 -39.11 95.28 17.24
N PHE A 69 -38.21 94.95 16.31
CA PHE A 69 -37.50 93.67 16.24
C PHE A 69 -36.05 93.86 15.76
N SER A 70 -35.14 92.94 16.10
CA SER A 70 -33.79 92.90 15.55
C SER A 70 -33.81 92.44 14.08
N PRO A 71 -32.80 92.77 13.24
CA PRO A 71 -32.70 92.27 11.87
C PRO A 71 -32.72 90.73 11.77
N LEU A 72 -32.30 90.04 12.83
CA LEU A 72 -32.37 88.58 12.96
C LEU A 72 -33.80 88.03 12.96
N ALA A 73 -34.81 88.79 13.43
CA ALA A 73 -36.20 88.34 13.44
C ALA A 73 -36.91 88.45 12.07
N MET A 74 -36.25 89.03 11.06
CA MET A 74 -36.76 89.13 9.68
C MET A 74 -36.25 88.01 8.76
N ALA A 75 -35.32 87.17 9.24
CA ALA A 75 -34.75 86.07 8.47
C ALA A 75 -35.61 84.80 8.49
N ASP A 76 -36.65 84.78 9.35
CA ASP A 76 -37.55 83.64 9.52
C ASP A 76 -38.71 83.71 8.52
N ASN A 77 -38.81 82.69 7.68
CA ASN A 77 -39.94 82.42 6.80
C ASN A 77 -40.57 81.08 7.18
N GLN A 78 -41.05 81.00 8.43
CA GLN A 78 -41.68 79.79 8.97
C GLN A 78 -43.08 79.59 8.35
N VAL A 79 -43.34 78.38 7.86
CA VAL A 79 -44.62 77.96 7.31
C VAL A 79 -45.27 76.97 8.26
N SER A 80 -46.52 77.21 8.66
CA SER A 80 -47.26 76.32 9.55
C SER A 80 -48.73 76.21 9.17
N TYR A 81 -49.20 74.97 9.00
CA TYR A 81 -50.60 74.66 8.70
C TYR A 81 -51.17 73.60 9.64
N ILE A 82 -52.39 73.87 10.13
CA ILE A 82 -53.10 73.01 11.09
C ILE A 82 -54.59 72.86 10.73
N ASP A 83 -54.94 72.92 9.44
CA ASP A 83 -56.31 73.15 8.97
C ASP A 83 -56.97 71.96 8.27
N GLY A 84 -56.29 70.81 8.17
CA GLY A 84 -56.80 69.60 7.54
C GLY A 84 -56.98 69.73 6.02
N LYS A 85 -56.26 70.66 5.38
CA LYS A 85 -56.32 70.92 3.92
C LYS A 85 -54.99 70.63 3.23
N SER A 86 -55.02 70.69 1.90
CA SER A 86 -53.85 70.57 1.04
C SER A 86 -53.28 71.93 0.65
N HIS A 87 -51.96 72.06 0.72
CA HIS A 87 -51.20 73.29 0.46
C HIS A 87 -50.09 73.03 -0.56
N ASP A 88 -49.99 73.89 -1.56
CA ASP A 88 -48.92 73.87 -2.56
C ASP A 88 -47.75 74.73 -2.08
N LEU A 89 -46.73 74.07 -1.53
CA LEU A 89 -45.54 74.67 -0.96
C LEU A 89 -44.61 75.28 -2.02
N SER A 90 -44.79 74.98 -3.30
CA SER A 90 -44.04 75.65 -4.39
C SER A 90 -44.43 77.13 -4.54
N THR A 91 -45.59 77.51 -3.99
CA THR A 91 -46.07 78.90 -4.00
C THR A 91 -45.58 79.72 -2.81
N GLU A 92 -44.98 79.07 -1.82
CA GLU A 92 -44.42 79.74 -0.65
C GLU A 92 -43.14 80.50 -1.01
N THR A 93 -42.77 81.46 -0.16
CA THR A 93 -41.51 82.20 -0.36
C THR A 93 -40.34 81.25 -0.13
N SER A 94 -39.37 81.20 -1.05
CA SER A 94 -38.17 80.36 -0.92
C SER A 94 -36.98 81.20 -0.38
N PRO A 95 -36.17 80.70 0.58
CA PRO A 95 -36.36 79.45 1.31
C PRO A 95 -37.43 79.56 2.42
N ILE A 96 -38.09 78.44 2.74
CA ILE A 96 -38.86 78.27 3.98
C ILE A 96 -37.84 78.12 5.11
N SER A 97 -37.78 79.05 6.07
CA SER A 97 -36.63 79.17 6.97
C SER A 97 -36.96 79.34 8.45
N TYR A 98 -36.09 78.81 9.31
CA TYR A 98 -36.06 79.07 10.76
C TYR A 98 -34.65 79.34 11.29
N SER A 99 -34.43 80.50 11.90
CA SER A 99 -33.14 80.96 12.44
C SER A 99 -33.21 81.40 13.90
N GLY A 100 -34.35 81.19 14.56
CA GLY A 100 -34.53 81.57 15.96
C GLY A 100 -33.71 80.72 16.92
N THR A 101 -33.08 81.31 17.94
CA THR A 101 -32.31 80.56 18.96
C THR A 101 -33.16 79.71 19.90
N GLY A 102 -34.50 79.88 19.86
CA GLY A 102 -35.46 79.13 20.66
C GLY A 102 -35.88 77.80 20.01
N GLN A 103 -36.93 77.19 20.56
CA GLN A 103 -37.54 76.02 19.93
C GLN A 103 -38.40 76.50 18.77
N GLY A 104 -38.27 75.90 17.59
CA GLY A 104 -39.10 76.24 16.44
C GLY A 104 -38.86 75.35 15.25
N THR A 105 -39.62 75.59 14.18
CA THR A 105 -39.62 74.76 12.99
C THR A 105 -39.77 75.63 11.74
N ALA A 106 -39.02 75.32 10.67
CA ALA A 106 -39.18 76.03 9.39
C ALA A 106 -40.49 75.65 8.70
N LEU A 107 -40.82 74.36 8.59
CA LEU A 107 -42.09 73.86 8.07
C LEU A 107 -42.80 72.96 9.09
N SER A 108 -44.01 73.32 9.52
CA SER A 108 -44.81 72.53 10.46
C SER A 108 -46.21 72.22 9.92
N LEU A 109 -46.53 70.93 9.77
CA LEU A 109 -47.87 70.47 9.39
C LEU A 109 -48.47 69.62 10.52
N GLU A 110 -49.70 69.92 10.93
CA GLU A 110 -50.43 69.15 11.95
C GLU A 110 -51.83 68.79 11.43
N GLY A 111 -52.23 67.52 11.49
CA GLY A 111 -53.59 67.10 11.11
C GLY A 111 -54.64 67.46 12.16
N LEU A 112 -55.91 67.50 11.72
CA LEU A 112 -57.05 67.81 12.58
C LEU A 112 -57.68 66.53 13.16
N PRO A 113 -58.06 66.51 14.44
CA PRO A 113 -58.75 65.36 15.02
C PRO A 113 -60.13 65.16 14.39
N THR A 114 -60.53 63.90 14.16
CA THR A 114 -61.84 63.54 13.61
C THR A 114 -62.77 62.93 14.68
N ASP A 115 -64.09 63.10 14.50
CA ASP A 115 -65.11 62.61 15.45
C ASP A 115 -65.13 61.07 15.61
N LYS A 116 -64.50 60.33 14.69
CA LYS A 116 -64.47 58.86 14.68
C LYS A 116 -63.20 58.27 15.29
N GLY A 117 -62.29 59.11 15.81
CA GLY A 117 -60.93 58.71 16.17
C GLY A 117 -60.03 58.66 14.92
N GLY A 118 -58.81 59.19 15.06
CA GLY A 118 -57.87 59.40 13.94
C GLY A 118 -57.85 60.84 13.42
N TRP A 119 -57.02 61.09 12.42
CA TRP A 119 -56.67 62.44 11.95
C TRP A 119 -57.12 62.70 10.51
N GLN A 120 -57.65 63.89 10.26
CA GLN A 120 -57.79 64.46 8.93
C GLN A 120 -56.47 65.13 8.56
N ALA A 121 -55.84 64.63 7.50
CA ALA A 121 -54.51 65.09 7.09
C ALA A 121 -54.49 66.57 6.67
N THR A 122 -53.59 67.34 7.27
CA THR A 122 -53.05 68.54 6.63
C THR A 122 -51.93 68.09 5.71
N SER A 123 -51.99 68.43 4.42
CA SER A 123 -51.07 67.94 3.39
C SER A 123 -50.28 69.06 2.74
N GLY A 124 -48.98 68.84 2.50
CA GLY A 124 -48.12 69.72 1.72
C GLY A 124 -47.61 69.03 0.47
N THR A 125 -47.65 69.71 -0.68
CA THR A 125 -47.04 69.23 -1.93
C THR A 125 -46.15 70.31 -2.54
N GLY A 126 -45.04 69.96 -3.19
CA GLY A 126 -44.22 70.97 -3.89
C GLY A 126 -43.05 70.40 -4.68
N THR A 127 -42.56 71.18 -5.64
CA THR A 127 -41.36 70.89 -6.44
C THR A 127 -40.32 71.98 -6.22
N ASP A 128 -39.02 71.63 -6.18
CA ASP A 128 -37.90 72.56 -5.96
C ASP A 128 -38.00 73.40 -4.68
N VAL A 129 -38.65 72.85 -3.64
CA VAL A 129 -38.86 73.55 -2.36
C VAL A 129 -37.54 73.59 -1.57
N VAL A 130 -37.11 74.78 -1.18
CA VAL A 130 -35.92 74.98 -0.33
C VAL A 130 -36.36 75.24 1.11
N ILE A 131 -35.90 74.41 2.04
CA ILE A 131 -36.17 74.48 3.48
C ILE A 131 -34.85 74.58 4.23
N GLU A 132 -34.69 75.61 5.05
CA GLU A 132 -33.45 75.89 5.78
C GLU A 132 -33.70 76.09 7.27
N THR A 133 -32.83 75.58 8.14
CA THR A 133 -32.86 75.92 9.56
C THR A 133 -31.46 76.14 10.12
N ASP A 134 -31.22 77.27 10.79
CA ASP A 134 -29.99 77.54 11.56
C ASP A 134 -30.24 77.75 13.07
N GLY A 135 -31.50 77.60 13.50
CA GLY A 135 -31.97 77.92 14.85
C GLY A 135 -31.58 76.96 15.98
N GLY A 136 -32.11 77.25 17.18
CA GLY A 136 -31.87 76.48 18.42
C GLY A 136 -30.75 77.01 19.31
N GLY A 137 -30.49 76.31 20.41
CA GLY A 137 -29.38 76.55 21.33
C GLY A 137 -29.71 77.31 22.62
N ASP A 138 -30.87 77.97 22.73
CA ASP A 138 -31.34 78.59 23.97
C ASP A 138 -31.48 77.53 25.09
N ILE A 139 -31.12 77.91 26.31
CA ILE A 139 -31.30 77.03 27.47
C ILE A 139 -32.79 77.00 27.81
N LEU A 140 -33.39 75.81 27.71
CA LEU A 140 -34.71 75.51 28.26
C LEU A 140 -34.60 75.22 29.77
N SER A 141 -35.71 74.97 30.46
CA SER A 141 -35.68 74.63 31.88
C SER A 141 -34.72 73.45 32.14
N GLY A 142 -33.64 73.68 32.91
CA GLY A 142 -32.60 72.68 33.18
C GLY A 142 -31.37 72.81 32.29
N SER A 143 -30.78 71.67 31.89
CA SER A 143 -29.61 71.59 30.99
C SER A 143 -29.98 71.28 29.53
N THR A 144 -31.27 71.12 29.23
CA THR A 144 -31.78 70.93 27.86
C THR A 144 -31.70 72.21 27.06
N ARG A 145 -31.35 72.08 25.78
CA ARG A 145 -31.30 73.20 24.84
C ARG A 145 -32.42 73.11 23.83
N ALA A 146 -32.86 74.26 23.36
CA ALA A 146 -33.86 74.39 22.33
C ALA A 146 -33.34 73.87 20.99
N ILE A 147 -34.22 73.23 20.22
CA ILE A 147 -33.87 72.62 18.93
C ILE A 147 -34.63 73.36 17.81
N GLY A 148 -33.90 73.75 16.76
CA GLY A 148 -34.47 74.22 15.51
C GLY A 148 -34.70 73.05 14.54
N THR A 149 -35.93 72.82 14.09
CA THR A 149 -36.28 71.69 13.21
C THR A 149 -36.57 72.17 11.79
N ALA A 150 -36.07 71.53 10.74
CA ALA A 150 -36.40 71.96 9.38
C ALA A 150 -37.86 71.62 9.05
N VAL A 151 -38.28 70.38 9.29
CA VAL A 151 -39.63 69.90 8.99
C VAL A 151 -40.20 69.13 10.19
N SER A 152 -41.39 69.47 10.63
CA SER A 152 -42.14 68.73 11.64
C SER A 152 -43.54 68.38 11.12
N LEU A 153 -43.84 67.09 11.04
CA LEU A 153 -45.15 66.55 10.71
C LEU A 153 -45.73 65.87 11.94
N ASN A 154 -46.96 66.20 12.29
CA ASN A 154 -47.62 65.63 13.46
C ASN A 154 -49.08 65.26 13.18
N LYS A 155 -49.60 64.29 13.91
CA LYS A 155 -51.04 63.96 13.96
C LYS A 155 -51.63 63.68 12.58
N GLY A 156 -51.09 62.71 11.85
CA GLY A 156 -51.56 62.32 10.53
C GLY A 156 -51.31 63.33 9.41
N ALA A 157 -50.37 64.27 9.59
CA ALA A 157 -49.98 65.19 8.53
C ALA A 157 -49.24 64.45 7.40
N THR A 158 -49.33 64.97 6.17
CA THR A 158 -48.71 64.36 4.99
C THR A 158 -47.86 65.36 4.21
N LEU A 159 -46.68 64.95 3.72
CA LEU A 159 -45.80 65.82 2.93
C LEU A 159 -45.24 65.08 1.72
N ASN A 160 -45.44 65.62 0.51
CA ASN A 160 -44.87 65.07 -0.72
C ASN A 160 -44.04 66.13 -1.45
N LEU A 161 -42.73 65.96 -1.53
CA LEU A 161 -41.86 66.91 -2.22
C LEU A 161 -41.05 66.24 -3.33
N THR A 162 -40.85 66.98 -4.42
CA THR A 162 -39.98 66.59 -5.53
C THR A 162 -38.81 67.57 -5.64
N ASP A 163 -37.58 67.07 -5.73
CA ASP A 163 -36.35 67.86 -5.87
C ASP A 163 -36.15 68.93 -4.78
N ALA A 164 -36.62 68.65 -3.57
CA ALA A 164 -36.49 69.56 -2.44
C ALA A 164 -35.06 69.64 -1.89
N GLN A 165 -34.66 70.81 -1.39
CA GLN A 165 -33.41 71.01 -0.67
C GLN A 165 -33.71 71.33 0.78
N ILE A 166 -33.38 70.41 1.70
CA ILE A 166 -33.60 70.56 3.13
C ILE A 166 -32.23 70.65 3.81
N THR A 167 -31.88 71.83 4.31
CA THR A 167 -30.57 72.08 4.91
C THR A 167 -30.69 72.53 6.36
N THR A 168 -29.83 71.99 7.23
CA THR A 168 -29.67 72.49 8.59
C THR A 168 -28.24 72.93 8.84
N THR A 169 -28.07 74.04 9.56
CA THR A 169 -26.76 74.58 9.97
C THR A 169 -26.72 74.79 11.48
N GLY A 170 -25.57 74.48 12.10
CA GLY A 170 -25.40 74.60 13.55
C GLY A 170 -25.81 73.35 14.36
N ILE A 171 -25.15 73.15 15.50
CA ILE A 171 -25.18 71.89 16.27
C ILE A 171 -26.53 71.57 16.95
N TYR A 172 -27.41 72.56 17.16
CA TYR A 172 -28.71 72.42 17.84
C TYR A 172 -29.89 72.34 16.88
N THR A 173 -29.65 71.83 15.67
CA THR A 173 -30.69 71.65 14.65
C THR A 173 -31.03 70.18 14.43
N ALA A 174 -32.28 69.94 14.02
CA ALA A 174 -32.80 68.65 13.56
C ALA A 174 -33.35 68.81 12.14
N GLY A 175 -33.21 67.77 11.32
CA GLY A 175 -33.73 67.76 9.96
C GLY A 175 -35.25 67.62 9.94
N ILE A 176 -35.72 66.39 9.98
CA ILE A 176 -37.12 66.05 9.74
C ILE A 176 -37.65 65.19 10.90
N ASP A 177 -38.82 65.53 11.43
CA ASP A 177 -39.47 64.82 12.53
C ASP A 177 -40.93 64.50 12.20
N LEU A 178 -41.28 63.21 12.18
CA LEU A 178 -42.63 62.70 11.95
C LEU A 178 -43.17 62.05 13.22
N LYS A 179 -44.38 62.44 13.62
CA LYS A 179 -45.04 61.95 14.83
C LYS A 179 -46.50 61.60 14.58
N GLU A 180 -47.01 60.66 15.38
CA GLU A 180 -48.43 60.33 15.50
C GLU A 180 -49.09 60.07 14.12
N GLN A 181 -48.68 58.99 13.45
CA GLN A 181 -49.24 58.49 12.18
C GLN A 181 -49.05 59.44 10.98
N SER A 182 -48.03 60.31 11.01
CA SER A 182 -47.73 61.22 9.91
C SER A 182 -46.98 60.51 8.79
N SER A 183 -47.07 61.04 7.56
CA SER A 183 -46.36 60.45 6.41
C SER A 183 -45.61 61.45 5.53
N MET A 184 -44.50 61.01 4.93
CA MET A 184 -43.72 61.81 4.00
C MET A 184 -43.26 60.99 2.79
N THR A 185 -43.24 61.60 1.61
CA THR A 185 -42.51 61.11 0.44
C THR A 185 -41.62 62.22 -0.11
N LEU A 186 -40.33 61.95 -0.25
CA LEU A 186 -39.36 62.79 -0.94
C LEU A 186 -38.89 62.07 -2.19
N THR A 187 -38.98 62.74 -3.35
CA THR A 187 -38.55 62.21 -4.64
C THR A 187 -37.46 63.12 -5.21
N GLY A 188 -36.25 62.62 -5.37
CA GLY A 188 -35.08 63.44 -5.69
C GLY A 188 -34.65 64.31 -4.50
N GLY A 189 -33.88 65.36 -4.81
CA GLY A 189 -33.49 66.38 -3.83
C GLY A 189 -32.38 65.97 -2.86
N ILE A 190 -32.07 66.89 -1.93
CA ILE A 190 -30.95 66.78 -0.99
C ILE A 190 -31.44 67.08 0.44
N ILE A 191 -31.07 66.23 1.40
CA ILE A 191 -31.14 66.49 2.84
C ILE A 191 -29.72 66.66 3.37
N GLN A 192 -29.31 67.89 3.69
CA GLN A 192 -27.97 68.21 4.19
C GLN A 192 -28.05 68.66 5.65
N ILE A 193 -27.54 67.86 6.60
CA ILE A 193 -27.70 68.11 8.04
C ILE A 193 -26.36 68.47 8.68
N GLY A 194 -26.32 69.62 9.35
CA GLY A 194 -25.19 70.10 10.17
C GLY A 194 -25.40 70.01 11.69
N GLY A 195 -26.59 69.62 12.15
CA GLY A 195 -26.94 69.51 13.57
C GLY A 195 -26.91 68.09 14.14
N ASN A 196 -26.91 67.96 15.48
CA ASN A 196 -26.72 66.69 16.19
C ASN A 196 -28.02 66.06 16.76
N TYR A 197 -29.19 66.52 16.32
CA TYR A 197 -30.49 66.13 16.89
C TYR A 197 -31.37 65.28 15.96
N GLY A 198 -30.78 64.67 14.94
CA GLY A 198 -31.46 63.76 14.02
C GLY A 198 -31.53 64.29 12.59
N VAL A 199 -31.33 63.40 11.63
CA VAL A 199 -31.51 63.68 10.20
C VAL A 199 -32.99 63.53 9.86
N LEU A 200 -33.55 62.37 10.21
CA LEU A 200 -34.94 62.01 10.00
C LEU A 200 -35.37 61.11 11.16
N THR A 201 -36.40 61.49 11.89
CA THR A 201 -36.92 60.71 13.02
C THR A 201 -38.41 60.41 12.80
N LEU A 202 -38.79 59.14 12.89
CA LEU A 202 -40.18 58.69 12.78
C LEU A 202 -40.64 58.06 14.09
N ASN A 203 -41.76 58.54 14.62
CA ASN A 203 -42.36 58.08 15.87
C ASN A 203 -43.87 57.83 15.71
N GLY A 204 -44.41 56.95 16.56
CA GLY A 204 -45.85 56.65 16.65
C GLY A 204 -46.49 56.26 15.32
N GLU A 205 -46.08 55.12 14.75
CA GLU A 205 -46.64 54.54 13.51
C GLU A 205 -46.53 55.46 12.27
N SER A 206 -45.50 56.31 12.22
CA SER A 206 -45.27 57.24 11.10
C SER A 206 -44.56 56.57 9.92
N LYS A 207 -44.66 57.16 8.72
CA LYS A 207 -44.09 56.58 7.48
C LYS A 207 -43.29 57.59 6.67
N ALA A 208 -42.08 57.27 6.26
CA ALA A 208 -41.32 58.12 5.33
C ALA A 208 -40.76 57.29 4.18
N THR A 209 -40.81 57.84 2.97
CA THR A 209 -40.22 57.26 1.76
C THR A 209 -39.27 58.26 1.12
N LEU A 210 -38.00 57.86 0.95
CA LEU A 210 -36.97 58.61 0.23
C LEU A 210 -36.73 57.91 -1.11
N ILE A 211 -36.93 58.61 -2.23
CA ILE A 211 -36.84 58.03 -3.59
C ILE A 211 -35.81 58.80 -4.39
N GLY A 212 -34.64 58.22 -4.67
CA GLY A 212 -33.55 58.92 -5.36
C GLY A 212 -33.05 60.17 -4.63
N THR A 213 -33.17 60.21 -3.31
CA THR A 213 -32.79 61.37 -2.48
C THR A 213 -31.36 61.22 -1.99
N GLU A 214 -30.59 62.31 -2.02
CA GLU A 214 -29.26 62.38 -1.42
C GLU A 214 -29.35 62.90 0.03
N VAL A 215 -28.83 62.15 0.98
CA VAL A 215 -28.76 62.53 2.39
C VAL A 215 -27.31 62.61 2.82
N LYS A 216 -26.90 63.77 3.34
CA LYS A 216 -25.51 64.02 3.72
C LYS A 216 -25.44 64.65 5.11
N ALA A 217 -24.74 64.00 6.02
CA ALA A 217 -24.36 64.58 7.29
C ALA A 217 -22.94 65.19 7.18
N THR A 218 -22.72 66.40 7.70
CA THR A 218 -21.38 67.05 7.65
C THR A 218 -20.41 66.44 8.67
N THR A 219 -19.11 66.63 8.45
CA THR A 219 -18.04 66.21 9.39
C THR A 219 -18.29 66.75 10.80
N GLU A 220 -18.36 65.84 11.79
CA GLU A 220 -18.70 66.01 13.22
C GLU A 220 -20.14 65.67 13.65
N ASN A 221 -21.04 65.31 12.72
CA ASN A 221 -22.44 65.03 13.02
C ASN A 221 -22.68 63.59 13.56
N THR A 222 -23.41 63.46 14.67
CA THR A 222 -23.85 62.20 15.32
C THR A 222 -25.33 61.88 15.11
N SER A 223 -25.97 62.48 14.11
CA SER A 223 -27.40 62.38 13.87
C SER A 223 -27.74 61.15 13.06
N ASP A 224 -28.80 60.49 13.49
CA ASP A 224 -29.30 59.27 12.87
C ASP A 224 -30.48 59.53 11.94
N LEU A 225 -30.72 58.57 11.05
CA LEU A 225 -32.03 58.35 10.44
C LEU A 225 -32.71 57.25 11.24
N THR A 226 -33.78 57.54 11.97
CA THR A 226 -34.39 56.60 12.91
C THR A 226 -35.85 56.32 12.61
N SER A 227 -36.20 55.04 12.45
CA SER A 227 -37.58 54.53 12.44
C SER A 227 -37.88 53.83 13.76
N GLN A 228 -38.84 54.34 14.53
CA GLN A 228 -39.18 53.76 15.84
C GLN A 228 -40.68 53.82 16.18
N GLU A 229 -41.08 53.14 17.26
CA GLU A 229 -42.46 53.12 17.78
C GLU A 229 -43.51 52.73 16.71
N GLY A 230 -43.28 51.62 15.99
CA GLY A 230 -44.21 51.11 14.98
C GLY A 230 -44.09 51.77 13.59
N SER A 231 -43.08 52.63 13.40
CA SER A 231 -42.90 53.40 12.16
C SER A 231 -42.23 52.59 11.04
N THR A 232 -42.31 53.11 9.81
CA THR A 232 -41.67 52.55 8.61
C THR A 232 -40.87 53.63 7.88
N LEU A 233 -39.57 53.39 7.68
CA LEU A 233 -38.71 54.18 6.81
C LEU A 233 -38.36 53.36 5.57
N ARG A 234 -38.65 53.88 4.38
CA ARG A 234 -38.31 53.27 3.10
C ARG A 234 -37.33 54.17 2.34
N ILE A 235 -36.21 53.60 1.90
CA ILE A 235 -35.14 54.26 1.16
C ILE A 235 -35.00 53.52 -0.16
N GLU A 236 -35.42 54.13 -1.26
CA GLU A 236 -35.52 53.48 -2.56
C GLU A 236 -35.09 54.36 -3.72
N GLY A 237 -35.12 53.81 -4.94
CA GLY A 237 -34.97 54.57 -6.19
C GLY A 237 -33.58 55.16 -6.42
N GLY A 238 -32.51 54.54 -5.94
CA GLY A 238 -31.14 55.05 -6.09
C GLY A 238 -30.76 56.12 -5.08
N SER A 239 -31.40 56.14 -3.90
CA SER A 239 -31.08 57.09 -2.83
C SER A 239 -29.65 56.85 -2.31
N THR A 240 -28.97 57.92 -1.90
CA THR A 240 -27.62 57.88 -1.34
C THR A 240 -27.60 58.50 0.05
N ILE A 241 -27.22 57.73 1.07
CA ILE A 241 -27.14 58.17 2.46
C ILE A 241 -25.68 58.13 2.89
N THR A 242 -25.10 59.28 3.22
CA THR A 242 -23.71 59.38 3.70
C THR A 242 -23.67 60.05 5.07
N LEU A 243 -23.30 59.26 6.07
CA LEU A 243 -23.22 59.66 7.47
C LEU A 243 -21.76 59.73 7.94
N THR A 244 -21.50 60.51 8.99
CA THR A 244 -20.14 60.64 9.56
C THR A 244 -19.98 59.92 10.88
N ASN A 245 -20.80 60.21 11.89
CA ASN A 245 -20.85 59.50 13.18
C ASN A 245 -22.29 59.11 13.54
N GLY A 246 -23.19 59.07 12.56
CA GLY A 246 -24.58 58.66 12.73
C GLY A 246 -24.84 57.29 12.08
N GLN A 247 -26.02 56.75 12.35
CA GLN A 247 -26.50 55.46 11.87
C GLN A 247 -27.82 55.60 11.10
N VAL A 248 -28.11 54.64 10.22
CA VAL A 248 -29.48 54.38 9.78
C VAL A 248 -30.04 53.29 10.68
N ARG A 249 -31.08 53.61 11.44
CA ARG A 249 -31.51 52.83 12.60
C ARG A 249 -33.00 52.50 12.55
N VAL A 250 -33.32 51.24 12.84
CA VAL A 250 -34.67 50.79 13.14
C VAL A 250 -34.75 50.25 14.57
N VAL A 251 -35.78 50.70 15.29
CA VAL A 251 -35.97 50.40 16.72
C VAL A 251 -37.40 49.94 16.93
N GLY A 252 -37.59 48.64 17.14
CA GLY A 252 -38.88 48.13 17.59
C GLY A 252 -39.16 48.47 19.06
N ASP A 253 -40.29 48.00 19.56
CA ASP A 253 -40.60 47.97 20.99
C ASP A 253 -41.27 46.63 21.39
N THR A 254 -41.80 46.53 22.61
CA THR A 254 -42.46 45.30 23.10
C THR A 254 -43.83 45.03 22.47
N THR A 255 -44.44 46.05 21.85
CA THR A 255 -45.82 46.15 21.38
C THR A 255 -45.91 46.17 19.85
N TYR A 256 -44.97 46.84 19.17
CA TYR A 256 -44.92 47.09 17.74
C TYR A 256 -43.52 46.83 17.19
N ASN A 257 -43.45 46.14 16.06
CA ASN A 257 -42.24 46.12 15.24
C ASN A 257 -42.13 47.45 14.51
N SER A 258 -40.91 47.93 14.29
CA SER A 258 -40.64 49.05 13.37
C SER A 258 -39.88 48.50 12.17
N TRP A 259 -40.05 49.15 11.02
CA TRP A 259 -39.47 48.70 9.74
C TRP A 259 -38.51 49.73 9.17
N LEU A 260 -37.43 49.22 8.60
CA LEU A 260 -36.53 49.94 7.71
C LEU A 260 -36.33 49.10 6.46
N GLU A 261 -36.69 49.67 5.32
CA GLU A 261 -36.62 49.05 4.01
C GLU A 261 -35.64 49.85 3.16
N VAL A 262 -34.58 49.22 2.65
CA VAL A 262 -33.59 49.84 1.77
C VAL A 262 -33.55 49.06 0.47
N ASP A 263 -33.93 49.68 -0.64
CA ASP A 263 -34.04 49.01 -1.95
C ASP A 263 -33.29 49.80 -3.03
N GLY A 264 -32.41 49.13 -3.78
CA GLY A 264 -31.70 49.76 -4.90
C GLY A 264 -30.91 51.02 -4.52
N SER A 265 -30.37 51.11 -3.29
CA SER A 265 -29.85 52.36 -2.71
C SER A 265 -28.47 52.15 -2.05
N ALA A 266 -27.78 53.25 -1.73
CA ALA A 266 -26.45 53.21 -1.11
C ALA A 266 -26.45 53.89 0.27
N VAL A 267 -25.89 53.23 1.28
CA VAL A 267 -25.73 53.75 2.64
C VAL A 267 -24.27 53.62 3.07
N SER A 268 -23.67 54.71 3.51
CA SER A 268 -22.28 54.73 3.98
C SER A 268 -22.14 55.51 5.29
N SER A 269 -21.21 55.05 6.14
CA SER A 269 -20.80 55.77 7.35
C SER A 269 -19.30 55.65 7.59
N THR A 270 -18.68 56.73 8.06
CA THR A 270 -17.27 56.75 8.52
C THR A 270 -17.14 56.62 10.05
N GLY A 271 -18.26 56.46 10.75
CA GLY A 271 -18.36 56.54 12.21
C GLY A 271 -17.87 55.28 12.91
N THR A 272 -17.73 55.34 14.24
CA THR A 272 -17.34 54.15 15.03
C THR A 272 -18.52 53.23 15.39
N ASP A 273 -19.73 53.69 15.16
CA ASP A 273 -20.96 52.91 15.33
C ASP A 273 -21.38 52.31 13.99
N SER A 274 -22.12 51.20 14.03
CA SER A 274 -22.50 50.45 12.82
C SER A 274 -23.28 51.31 11.82
N THR A 275 -23.05 51.15 10.52
CA THR A 275 -23.67 52.01 9.48
C THR A 275 -25.19 51.85 9.47
N VAL A 276 -25.68 50.61 9.49
CA VAL A 276 -27.11 50.28 9.58
C VAL A 276 -27.35 49.38 10.80
N ILE A 277 -28.38 49.66 11.59
CA ILE A 277 -28.69 48.87 12.78
C ILE A 277 -30.19 48.60 12.93
N ALA A 278 -30.53 47.32 13.13
CA ALA A 278 -31.81 46.87 13.62
C ALA A 278 -31.72 46.54 15.11
N SER A 279 -32.55 47.16 15.94
CA SER A 279 -32.51 46.96 17.39
C SER A 279 -33.90 46.77 18.01
N ASN A 280 -33.96 46.01 19.10
CA ASN A 280 -35.15 45.85 19.95
C ASN A 280 -36.38 45.34 19.20
N LYS A 281 -36.27 44.21 18.47
CA LYS A 281 -37.30 43.70 17.55
C LYS A 281 -37.55 44.57 16.31
N GLY A 282 -36.53 45.32 15.90
CA GLY A 282 -36.55 46.01 14.61
C GLY A 282 -36.52 45.00 13.47
N VAL A 283 -37.19 45.32 12.38
CA VAL A 283 -37.14 44.56 11.13
C VAL A 283 -36.43 45.42 10.09
N LEU A 284 -35.35 44.89 9.54
CA LEU A 284 -34.54 45.53 8.51
C LEU A 284 -34.54 44.66 7.27
N ASP A 285 -35.07 45.20 6.17
CA ASP A 285 -35.07 44.56 4.86
C ASP A 285 -34.19 45.39 3.94
N ILE A 286 -33.08 44.81 3.46
CA ILE A 286 -32.18 45.45 2.50
C ILE A 286 -32.15 44.62 1.22
N THR A 287 -32.46 45.26 0.10
CA THR A 287 -32.57 44.62 -1.21
C THR A 287 -31.72 45.37 -2.24
N ASN A 288 -30.92 44.66 -3.04
CA ASN A 288 -30.20 45.21 -4.19
C ASN A 288 -29.43 46.52 -3.91
N SER A 289 -28.78 46.60 -2.74
CA SER A 289 -28.24 47.85 -2.19
C SER A 289 -26.75 47.75 -1.87
N THR A 290 -26.11 48.90 -1.62
CA THR A 290 -24.72 48.94 -1.14
C THR A 290 -24.66 49.49 0.28
N VAL A 291 -24.03 48.78 1.21
CA VAL A 291 -23.76 49.26 2.57
C VAL A 291 -22.26 49.33 2.79
N THR A 292 -21.74 50.49 3.17
CA THR A 292 -20.31 50.71 3.38
C THR A 292 -20.03 51.22 4.80
N HIS A 293 -19.02 50.65 5.44
CA HIS A 293 -18.52 51.07 6.74
C HIS A 293 -17.00 51.26 6.69
N ASP A 294 -16.55 52.51 6.70
CA ASP A 294 -15.14 52.85 6.46
C ASP A 294 -14.29 52.87 7.75
N ASN A 295 -14.85 52.42 8.87
CA ASN A 295 -14.17 52.39 10.17
C ASN A 295 -13.86 50.96 10.60
N ALA A 296 -12.70 50.77 11.24
CA ALA A 296 -12.33 49.47 11.80
C ALA A 296 -13.17 49.09 13.04
N LYS A 297 -13.86 50.04 13.67
CA LYS A 297 -14.77 49.82 14.78
C LYS A 297 -16.21 49.98 14.30
N GLY A 298 -17.02 48.94 14.50
CA GLY A 298 -18.41 48.89 14.08
C GLY A 298 -18.63 47.80 13.05
N ALA A 299 -19.88 47.69 12.59
CA ALA A 299 -20.27 46.80 11.51
C ALA A 299 -20.92 47.60 10.37
N ALA A 300 -20.89 47.07 9.14
CA ALA A 300 -21.73 47.63 8.08
C ALA A 300 -23.21 47.44 8.41
N ILE A 301 -23.58 46.25 8.90
CA ILE A 301 -24.94 45.94 9.34
C ILE A 301 -24.90 45.29 10.73
N GLU A 302 -25.72 45.77 11.65
CA GLU A 302 -25.88 45.20 13.00
C GLU A 302 -27.33 44.81 13.30
N ALA A 303 -27.53 43.58 13.75
CA ALA A 303 -28.79 43.06 14.27
C ALA A 303 -28.67 42.87 15.78
N ALA A 304 -29.45 43.58 16.58
CA ALA A 304 -29.37 43.53 18.04
C ALA A 304 -30.74 43.30 18.70
N ASN A 305 -30.75 42.56 19.81
CA ASN A 305 -31.90 42.45 20.72
C ASN A 305 -33.18 41.90 20.05
N ALA A 306 -33.14 40.64 19.62
CA ALA A 306 -34.26 39.95 18.96
C ALA A 306 -34.77 40.63 17.69
N SER A 307 -33.87 41.26 16.93
CA SER A 307 -34.19 41.88 15.65
C SER A 307 -34.08 40.87 14.51
N THR A 308 -34.72 41.18 13.38
CA THR A 308 -34.65 40.38 12.15
C THR A 308 -34.04 41.23 11.05
N VAL A 309 -32.99 40.74 10.41
CA VAL A 309 -32.34 41.38 9.27
C VAL A 309 -32.42 40.45 8.08
N ASN A 310 -33.08 40.90 7.01
CA ASN A 310 -33.14 40.20 5.74
C ASN A 310 -32.34 41.00 4.72
N ILE A 311 -31.35 40.36 4.12
CA ILE A 311 -30.48 40.90 3.09
C ILE A 311 -30.75 40.08 1.83
N SER A 312 -31.19 40.74 0.77
CA SER A 312 -31.50 40.06 -0.49
C SER A 312 -30.94 40.77 -1.71
N GLY A 313 -30.61 40.01 -2.75
CA GLY A 313 -30.22 40.55 -4.04
C GLY A 313 -30.63 39.63 -5.17
N ASP A 314 -30.97 40.21 -6.33
CA ASP A 314 -31.22 39.49 -7.57
C ASP A 314 -30.04 38.55 -7.94
N ASN A 315 -28.83 38.91 -7.52
CA ASN A 315 -27.62 38.10 -7.59
C ASN A 315 -26.54 38.66 -6.63
N LYS A 316 -25.43 37.92 -6.46
CA LYS A 316 -24.30 38.33 -5.61
C LYS A 316 -23.79 39.75 -5.85
N SER A 317 -23.83 40.24 -7.10
CA SER A 317 -23.32 41.57 -7.46
C SER A 317 -24.31 42.72 -7.27
N SER A 318 -25.59 42.42 -7.02
CA SER A 318 -26.61 43.47 -6.82
C SER A 318 -26.71 43.94 -5.37
N MET A 319 -26.25 43.14 -4.40
CA MET A 319 -26.20 43.49 -2.98
C MET A 319 -24.75 43.43 -2.47
N PHE A 320 -24.17 44.57 -2.09
CA PHE A 320 -22.76 44.67 -1.72
C PHE A 320 -22.58 45.28 -0.32
N ILE A 321 -21.87 44.58 0.55
CA ILE A 321 -21.59 45.01 1.93
C ILE A 321 -20.08 45.10 2.10
N LYS A 322 -19.58 46.30 2.33
CA LYS A 322 -18.16 46.57 2.51
C LYS A 322 -17.87 47.13 3.90
N SER A 323 -16.90 46.55 4.60
CA SER A 323 -16.52 47.00 5.93
C SER A 323 -15.02 46.94 6.19
N GLU A 324 -14.47 48.03 6.73
CA GLU A 324 -13.13 48.05 7.31
C GLU A 324 -13.09 47.37 8.70
N GLY A 325 -14.25 47.13 9.30
CA GLY A 325 -14.45 46.40 10.55
C GLY A 325 -15.15 45.07 10.31
N ILE A 326 -16.33 44.88 10.93
CA ILE A 326 -17.16 43.68 10.75
C ILE A 326 -18.11 43.89 9.57
N GLY A 327 -18.31 42.89 8.71
CA GLY A 327 -19.32 42.96 7.66
C GLY A 327 -20.72 43.02 8.25
N ILE A 328 -21.16 41.90 8.84
CA ILE A 328 -22.46 41.77 9.49
C ILE A 328 -22.27 41.28 10.92
N LYS A 329 -22.90 41.97 11.88
CA LYS A 329 -22.86 41.61 13.30
C LYS A 329 -24.26 41.22 13.77
N SER A 330 -24.42 40.02 14.31
CA SER A 330 -25.65 39.56 14.94
C SER A 330 -25.48 39.36 16.44
N ALA A 331 -26.34 39.99 17.21
CA ALA A 331 -26.38 40.02 18.67
C ALA A 331 -27.78 39.57 19.12
N ARG A 332 -27.92 38.29 19.47
CA ARG A 332 -29.19 37.64 19.88
C ARG A 332 -30.33 37.86 18.85
N SER A 333 -30.00 37.81 17.57
CA SER A 333 -30.88 38.24 16.48
C SER A 333 -30.79 37.28 15.28
N SER A 334 -31.78 37.32 14.40
CA SER A 334 -31.83 36.49 13.19
C SER A 334 -31.34 37.29 11.99
N VAL A 335 -30.46 36.68 11.19
CA VAL A 335 -29.93 37.24 9.95
C VAL A 335 -30.16 36.23 8.83
N ASN A 336 -30.82 36.67 7.76
CA ASN A 336 -31.01 35.91 6.54
C ASN A 336 -30.36 36.66 5.37
N ILE A 337 -29.51 35.97 4.62
CA ILE A 337 -28.80 36.51 3.46
C ILE A 337 -29.16 35.64 2.26
N ASP A 338 -29.64 36.25 1.18
CA ASP A 338 -29.93 35.59 -0.09
C ASP A 338 -29.44 36.46 -1.25
N GLY A 339 -28.28 36.14 -1.84
CA GLY A 339 -27.76 36.89 -2.99
C GLY A 339 -26.98 38.15 -2.59
N ALA A 340 -25.85 38.02 -1.89
CA ALA A 340 -25.01 39.17 -1.51
C ALA A 340 -23.50 38.89 -1.54
N THR A 341 -22.70 39.94 -1.74
CA THR A 341 -21.25 39.92 -1.51
C THR A 341 -20.92 40.74 -0.26
N VAL A 342 -20.28 40.10 0.71
CA VAL A 342 -19.78 40.70 1.96
C VAL A 342 -18.26 40.70 1.94
N GLU A 343 -17.66 41.89 1.93
CA GLU A 343 -16.22 42.08 2.04
C GLU A 343 -15.90 42.81 3.34
N ALA A 344 -15.22 42.12 4.27
CA ALA A 344 -14.78 42.68 5.53
C ALA A 344 -13.27 42.53 5.72
N LYS A 345 -12.63 43.49 6.39
CA LYS A 345 -11.27 43.26 6.91
C LYS A 345 -11.30 42.45 8.20
N GLY A 346 -12.21 42.78 9.12
CA GLY A 346 -12.52 41.96 10.29
C GLY A 346 -13.44 40.79 9.94
N ASP A 347 -14.21 40.30 10.91
CA ASP A 347 -15.12 39.17 10.67
C ASP A 347 -16.13 39.50 9.56
N GLY A 348 -16.30 38.60 8.60
CA GLY A 348 -17.31 38.74 7.56
C GLY A 348 -18.71 38.75 8.17
N ILE A 349 -19.01 37.71 8.95
CA ILE A 349 -20.21 37.58 9.76
C ILE A 349 -19.80 37.22 11.19
N LEU A 350 -20.17 38.06 12.15
CA LEU A 350 -19.95 37.83 13.58
C LEU A 350 -21.28 37.56 14.29
N MET A 351 -21.46 36.35 14.81
CA MET A 351 -22.54 35.95 15.72
C MET A 351 -22.03 36.07 17.15
N THR A 352 -22.63 36.94 17.97
CA THR A 352 -22.17 37.21 19.34
C THR A 352 -23.31 37.22 20.37
N THR A 353 -22.95 37.02 21.63
CA THR A 353 -23.85 37.19 22.79
C THR A 353 -24.20 38.63 23.12
N GLY A 354 -23.59 39.60 22.44
CA GLY A 354 -23.89 41.01 22.60
C GLY A 354 -25.39 41.31 22.65
N GLY A 355 -25.76 42.40 23.32
CA GLY A 355 -27.16 42.81 23.49
C GLY A 355 -27.71 42.54 24.90
N SER A 356 -29.01 42.81 25.07
CA SER A 356 -29.70 42.74 26.35
C SER A 356 -30.36 41.38 26.55
N THR A 357 -30.15 40.79 27.74
CA THR A 357 -30.81 39.55 28.19
C THR A 357 -32.31 39.72 28.40
N PHE A 358 -32.82 40.95 28.39
CA PHE A 358 -34.25 41.25 28.43
C PHE A 358 -35.00 40.69 27.21
N TYR A 359 -34.33 40.58 26.06
CA TYR A 359 -34.92 40.07 24.83
C TYR A 359 -34.63 38.57 24.65
N SER A 360 -35.57 37.86 24.03
CA SER A 360 -35.41 36.43 23.68
C SER A 360 -34.20 36.23 22.77
N ASN A 361 -33.51 35.10 22.94
CA ASN A 361 -32.46 34.72 21.99
C ASN A 361 -33.12 34.13 20.75
N ILE A 362 -32.94 34.75 19.60
CA ILE A 362 -33.38 34.22 18.30
C ILE A 362 -32.20 34.11 17.33
N SER A 363 -30.99 33.90 17.86
CA SER A 363 -29.79 33.76 17.05
C SER A 363 -29.96 32.64 16.03
N GLY A 364 -30.01 33.05 14.77
CA GLY A 364 -30.11 32.16 13.62
C GLY A 364 -29.44 32.84 12.42
N LEU A 365 -28.79 32.03 11.59
CA LEU A 365 -28.08 32.49 10.41
C LEU A 365 -28.38 31.56 9.25
N THR A 366 -28.92 32.15 8.18
CA THR A 366 -29.10 31.52 6.87
C THR A 366 -28.32 32.33 5.87
N VAL A 367 -27.43 31.69 5.12
CA VAL A 367 -26.62 32.31 4.06
C VAL A 367 -26.85 31.52 2.78
N GLU A 368 -27.53 32.13 1.83
CA GLU A 368 -27.86 31.57 0.53
C GLU A 368 -27.28 32.44 -0.58
N ASN A 369 -26.69 31.80 -1.60
CA ASN A 369 -26.19 32.47 -2.78
C ASN A 369 -25.29 33.68 -2.45
N ALA A 370 -24.38 33.56 -1.49
CA ALA A 370 -23.57 34.68 -1.03
C ALA A 370 -22.06 34.43 -1.09
N ASP A 371 -21.27 35.49 -1.28
CA ASP A 371 -19.82 35.47 -1.15
C ASP A 371 -19.43 36.27 0.09
N VAL A 372 -18.81 35.63 1.07
CA VAL A 372 -18.38 36.26 2.34
C VAL A 372 -16.87 36.16 2.44
N THR A 373 -16.19 37.30 2.39
CA THR A 373 -14.72 37.37 2.45
C THR A 373 -14.27 38.15 3.68
N SER A 374 -13.31 37.59 4.41
CA SER A 374 -12.58 38.25 5.49
C SER A 374 -11.08 38.23 5.19
N SER A 375 -10.40 39.38 5.26
CA SER A 375 -8.96 39.44 5.01
C SER A 375 -8.08 39.15 6.24
N ASP A 376 -8.52 39.59 7.42
CA ASP A 376 -7.70 39.58 8.64
C ASP A 376 -8.32 38.73 9.78
N ALA A 377 -9.49 38.13 9.56
CA ALA A 377 -10.24 37.37 10.58
C ALA A 377 -11.00 36.18 9.95
N ALA A 378 -12.17 35.81 10.52
CA ALA A 378 -12.96 34.71 10.01
C ALA A 378 -14.09 35.18 9.07
N ALA A 379 -14.38 34.42 8.01
CA ALA A 379 -15.53 34.70 7.16
C ALA A 379 -16.85 34.53 7.96
N LEU A 380 -16.93 33.47 8.77
CA LEU A 380 -17.98 33.27 9.77
C LEU A 380 -17.37 33.05 11.16
N HIS A 381 -17.79 33.83 12.14
CA HIS A 381 -17.34 33.73 13.52
C HIS A 381 -18.53 33.62 14.48
N VAL A 382 -18.60 32.52 15.24
CA VAL A 382 -19.48 32.37 16.40
C VAL A 382 -18.65 32.61 17.65
N ASP A 383 -18.85 33.77 18.27
CA ASP A 383 -18.12 34.23 19.45
C ASP A 383 -18.45 33.38 20.69
N LYS A 384 -17.56 33.44 21.69
CA LYS A 384 -17.71 32.72 22.94
C LYS A 384 -19.06 33.02 23.63
N ASN A 385 -19.61 31.98 24.24
CA ASN A 385 -20.93 31.98 24.91
C ASN A 385 -22.15 32.15 23.99
N THR A 386 -21.98 32.29 22.67
CA THR A 386 -23.10 32.52 21.75
C THR A 386 -23.90 31.24 21.56
N VAL A 387 -25.12 31.23 22.07
CA VAL A 387 -26.03 30.08 21.95
C VAL A 387 -26.73 30.13 20.60
N ILE A 388 -26.45 29.12 19.77
CA ILE A 388 -27.09 28.85 18.48
C ILE A 388 -27.93 27.59 18.68
N GLU A 389 -29.26 27.73 18.65
CA GLU A 389 -30.19 26.61 18.93
C GLU A 389 -30.58 25.81 17.68
N THR A 390 -30.41 26.43 16.52
CA THR A 390 -30.75 25.88 15.20
C THR A 390 -29.51 25.89 14.32
N PRO A 391 -29.31 24.90 13.43
CA PRO A 391 -28.16 24.86 12.55
C PRO A 391 -27.97 26.17 11.77
N ILE A 392 -26.72 26.61 11.65
CA ILE A 392 -26.34 27.64 10.68
C ILE A 392 -26.37 26.97 9.31
N THR A 393 -27.10 27.55 8.37
CA THR A 393 -27.24 26.98 7.02
C THR A 393 -26.48 27.84 6.02
N LEU A 394 -25.62 27.21 5.24
CA LEU A 394 -24.84 27.81 4.15
C LEU A 394 -25.23 27.06 2.87
N THR A 395 -25.82 27.75 1.91
CA THR A 395 -26.28 27.16 0.63
C THR A 395 -25.78 27.99 -0.53
N ASP A 396 -25.24 27.36 -1.58
CA ASP A 396 -24.77 28.04 -2.81
C ASP A 396 -23.79 29.20 -2.55
N SER A 397 -23.01 29.09 -1.47
CA SER A 397 -22.24 30.19 -0.91
C SER A 397 -20.74 29.94 -0.95
N THR A 398 -19.95 31.01 -0.88
CA THR A 398 -18.48 30.93 -0.77
C THR A 398 -18.02 31.74 0.42
N LEU A 399 -17.34 31.09 1.37
CA LEU A 399 -16.74 31.73 2.53
C LEU A 399 -15.22 31.68 2.38
N THR A 400 -14.57 32.83 2.35
CA THR A 400 -13.12 32.95 2.12
C THR A 400 -12.43 33.76 3.22
N GLY A 401 -11.37 33.20 3.81
CA GLY A 401 -10.51 33.88 4.77
C GLY A 401 -9.36 32.98 5.21
N SER A 402 -8.45 33.45 6.07
CA SER A 402 -7.48 32.54 6.70
C SER A 402 -8.19 31.47 7.54
N THR A 403 -9.32 31.85 8.14
CA THR A 403 -10.26 30.99 8.83
C THR A 403 -11.61 31.15 8.14
N ALA A 404 -12.11 30.12 7.47
CA ALA A 404 -13.43 30.18 6.84
C ALA A 404 -14.53 30.21 7.91
N ILE A 405 -14.39 29.37 8.95
CA ILE A 405 -15.35 29.27 10.04
C ILE A 405 -14.60 29.20 11.37
N LYS A 406 -14.97 30.06 12.30
CA LYS A 406 -14.49 30.06 13.68
C LYS A 406 -15.65 29.87 14.66
N LEU A 407 -15.60 28.84 15.50
CA LEU A 407 -16.63 28.46 16.46
C LEU A 407 -16.05 28.44 17.88
N ASP A 408 -16.06 29.59 18.55
CA ASP A 408 -15.63 29.71 19.96
C ASP A 408 -16.70 29.19 20.95
N ASN A 409 -17.87 28.76 20.46
CA ASN A 409 -18.90 28.05 21.21
C ASN A 409 -19.56 26.95 20.33
N ALA A 410 -20.21 25.97 20.98
CA ALA A 410 -20.87 24.87 20.28
C ALA A 410 -21.92 25.37 19.27
N ALA A 411 -21.74 24.96 18.01
CA ALA A 411 -22.68 25.23 16.93
C ALA A 411 -22.68 24.08 15.92
N THR A 412 -23.78 23.93 15.19
CA THR A 412 -23.90 23.04 14.02
C THR A 412 -23.96 23.90 12.77
N VAL A 413 -23.12 23.58 11.79
CA VAL A 413 -23.09 24.22 10.48
C VAL A 413 -23.42 23.19 9.41
N GLU A 414 -24.41 23.49 8.59
CA GLU A 414 -24.81 22.69 7.43
C GLU A 414 -24.45 23.44 6.15
N ALA A 415 -23.50 22.92 5.38
CA ALA A 415 -23.03 23.50 4.14
C ALA A 415 -23.50 22.66 2.95
N LYS A 416 -24.22 23.29 2.02
CA LYS A 416 -24.77 22.69 0.80
C LYS A 416 -24.29 23.46 -0.41
N ASN A 417 -23.70 22.78 -1.38
CA ASN A 417 -23.07 23.40 -2.55
C ASN A 417 -22.24 24.65 -2.19
N THR A 418 -21.49 24.55 -1.09
CA THR A 418 -20.79 25.68 -0.48
C THR A 418 -19.30 25.45 -0.49
N THR A 419 -18.55 26.48 -0.88
CA THR A 419 -17.09 26.48 -0.88
C THR A 419 -16.56 27.20 0.36
N LEU A 420 -15.82 26.47 1.19
CA LEU A 420 -15.12 26.98 2.37
C LEU A 420 -13.62 27.06 2.05
N ASN A 421 -13.12 28.27 1.81
CA ASN A 421 -11.72 28.55 1.52
C ASN A 421 -11.05 29.15 2.76
N GLY A 422 -10.43 28.30 3.58
CA GLY A 422 -9.81 28.68 4.85
C GLY A 422 -9.97 27.60 5.91
N ASN A 423 -9.30 27.80 7.05
CA ASN A 423 -9.33 26.85 8.15
C ASN A 423 -10.68 26.83 8.87
N ILE A 424 -11.01 25.70 9.50
CA ILE A 424 -12.12 25.56 10.44
C ILE A 424 -11.55 25.47 11.84
N GLU A 425 -11.85 26.45 12.68
CA GLU A 425 -11.35 26.54 14.06
C GLU A 425 -12.51 26.48 15.05
N ALA A 426 -12.64 25.35 15.76
CA ALA A 426 -13.69 25.16 16.77
C ALA A 426 -13.15 24.85 18.18
N GLY A 427 -11.83 24.70 18.32
CA GLY A 427 -11.17 24.52 19.62
C GLY A 427 -11.65 23.28 20.37
N SER A 428 -12.10 23.44 21.62
CA SER A 428 -12.61 22.30 22.41
C SER A 428 -14.14 22.16 22.38
N THR A 429 -14.82 22.88 21.48
CA THR A 429 -16.29 22.93 21.46
C THR A 429 -16.90 21.67 20.85
N VAL A 430 -18.12 21.31 21.28
CA VAL A 430 -18.91 20.21 20.69
C VAL A 430 -19.62 20.73 19.44
N SER A 431 -18.82 21.11 18.44
CA SER A 431 -19.31 21.67 17.19
C SER A 431 -19.30 20.63 16.07
N ALA A 432 -20.23 20.79 15.13
CA ALA A 432 -20.41 19.89 13.99
C ALA A 432 -20.44 20.67 12.67
N LEU A 433 -19.89 20.07 11.62
CA LEU A 433 -19.94 20.57 10.24
C LEU A 433 -20.37 19.43 9.30
N SER A 434 -21.38 19.66 8.48
CA SER A 434 -21.72 18.79 7.35
C SER A 434 -21.44 19.49 6.03
N LEU A 435 -20.79 18.78 5.11
CA LEU A 435 -20.56 19.17 3.73
C LEU A 435 -21.43 18.28 2.85
N ALA A 436 -22.33 18.90 2.09
CA ALA A 436 -23.25 18.20 1.20
C ALA A 436 -23.38 18.91 -0.16
N GLU A 437 -23.93 18.22 -1.14
CA GLU A 437 -24.33 18.75 -2.45
C GLU A 437 -23.17 19.47 -3.18
N LYS A 438 -22.01 18.82 -3.31
CA LYS A 438 -20.76 19.35 -3.93
C LYS A 438 -20.07 20.43 -3.10
N SER A 439 -20.27 20.43 -1.80
CA SER A 439 -19.52 21.34 -0.92
C SER A 439 -18.03 21.00 -0.92
N SER A 440 -17.19 22.02 -0.78
CA SER A 440 -15.74 21.85 -0.80
C SER A 440 -15.09 22.61 0.35
N LEU A 441 -14.24 21.95 1.11
CA LEU A 441 -13.39 22.56 2.13
C LEU A 441 -11.93 22.56 1.67
N GLN A 442 -11.33 23.74 1.56
CA GLN A 442 -9.91 23.93 1.32
C GLN A 442 -9.28 24.58 2.56
N GLY A 443 -8.64 23.78 3.40
CA GLY A 443 -8.06 24.25 4.66
C GLY A 443 -7.85 23.12 5.67
N SER A 444 -7.30 23.45 6.84
CA SER A 444 -7.21 22.53 7.98
C SER A 444 -8.44 22.64 8.89
N VAL A 445 -8.70 21.58 9.65
CA VAL A 445 -9.76 21.54 10.65
C VAL A 445 -9.13 21.34 12.01
N ASN A 446 -9.48 22.16 13.00
CA ASN A 446 -9.02 22.00 14.36
C ASN A 446 -10.19 22.17 15.34
N GLY A 447 -10.59 21.07 15.98
CA GLY A 447 -11.46 21.14 17.15
C GLY A 447 -12.95 20.92 16.91
N LEU A 448 -13.35 20.34 15.76
CA LEU A 448 -14.72 19.85 15.58
C LEU A 448 -14.96 18.57 16.39
N ASN A 449 -15.11 18.69 17.70
CA ASN A 449 -15.17 17.52 18.60
C ASN A 449 -16.46 16.71 18.49
N SER A 450 -17.51 17.24 17.86
CA SER A 450 -18.73 16.46 17.61
C SER A 450 -18.58 15.62 16.34
N SER A 451 -18.58 16.25 15.17
CA SER A 451 -18.46 15.54 13.90
C SER A 451 -18.06 16.44 12.73
N LEU A 452 -17.36 15.85 11.77
CA LEU A 452 -17.27 16.33 10.39
C LEU A 452 -17.88 15.24 9.49
N SER A 453 -18.80 15.62 8.62
CA SER A 453 -19.43 14.70 7.66
C SER A 453 -19.34 15.22 6.23
N LEU A 454 -19.03 14.33 5.30
CA LEU A 454 -18.97 14.60 3.86
C LEU A 454 -19.89 13.61 3.13
N ASP A 455 -20.75 14.11 2.25
CA ASP A 455 -21.49 13.26 1.30
C ASP A 455 -20.62 12.85 0.10
N ASP A 456 -21.16 11.95 -0.73
CA ASP A 456 -20.56 11.36 -1.93
C ASP A 456 -20.05 12.38 -2.97
N THR A 457 -20.53 13.62 -2.93
CA THR A 457 -20.14 14.67 -3.86
C THR A 457 -19.20 15.72 -3.26
N SER A 458 -18.95 15.65 -1.96
CA SER A 458 -18.21 16.66 -1.22
C SER A 458 -16.72 16.38 -1.17
N LEU A 459 -15.92 17.44 -1.07
CA LEU A 459 -14.46 17.36 -1.09
C LEU A 459 -13.85 18.09 0.11
N TRP A 460 -12.81 17.49 0.70
CA TRP A 460 -11.94 18.16 1.65
C TRP A 460 -10.48 18.06 1.20
N ASN A 461 -9.93 19.19 0.79
CA ASN A 461 -8.53 19.35 0.49
C ASN A 461 -7.82 19.91 1.72
N MET A 462 -7.18 19.04 2.49
CA MET A 462 -6.39 19.44 3.65
C MET A 462 -5.15 20.22 3.21
N THR A 463 -4.91 21.36 3.84
CA THR A 463 -3.68 22.13 3.64
C THR A 463 -2.64 21.85 4.70
N ASP A 464 -3.05 21.47 5.91
CA ASP A 464 -2.19 21.26 7.07
C ASP A 464 -2.78 20.20 8.01
N PRO A 465 -1.99 19.68 8.96
CA PRO A 465 -2.47 18.69 9.93
C PRO A 465 -3.77 19.13 10.61
N SER A 466 -4.71 18.20 10.72
CA SER A 466 -6.08 18.46 11.17
C SER A 466 -6.51 17.49 12.28
N THR A 467 -7.36 18.00 13.17
CA THR A 467 -7.94 17.27 14.30
C THR A 467 -9.46 17.39 14.30
N VAL A 468 -10.13 16.23 14.34
CA VAL A 468 -11.59 16.12 14.36
C VAL A 468 -12.03 15.11 15.42
N GLY A 469 -13.24 15.28 15.98
CA GLY A 469 -13.80 14.37 16.97
C GLY A 469 -14.29 13.06 16.37
N ASN A 470 -15.24 13.14 15.44
CA ASN A 470 -15.70 12.01 14.61
C ASN A 470 -15.65 12.45 13.15
N LEU A 471 -15.28 11.54 12.26
CA LEU A 471 -15.28 11.77 10.82
C LEU A 471 -16.09 10.68 10.12
N THR A 472 -17.13 11.09 9.40
CA THR A 472 -17.85 10.23 8.47
C THR A 472 -17.65 10.75 7.06
N ASN A 473 -17.03 9.94 6.21
CA ASN A 473 -16.75 10.31 4.83
C ASN A 473 -17.52 9.39 3.89
N ASP A 474 -18.12 9.98 2.86
CA ASP A 474 -18.69 9.34 1.67
C ASP A 474 -18.08 9.97 0.39
N GLY A 475 -17.48 11.16 0.52
CA GLY A 475 -16.85 11.90 -0.56
C GLY A 475 -15.33 11.72 -0.66
N GLY A 476 -14.63 12.77 -1.08
CA GLY A 476 -13.17 12.75 -1.28
C GLY A 476 -12.39 13.60 -0.28
N ILE A 477 -11.34 13.03 0.32
CA ILE A 477 -10.40 13.73 1.18
C ILE A 477 -9.00 13.63 0.58
N THR A 478 -8.34 14.77 0.40
CA THR A 478 -6.93 14.84 0.00
C THR A 478 -6.09 15.32 1.18
N LEU A 479 -5.19 14.45 1.65
CA LEU A 479 -4.29 14.72 2.78
C LEU A 479 -3.08 15.51 2.30
N GLY A 480 -3.18 16.84 2.31
CA GLY A 480 -2.06 17.75 2.01
C GLY A 480 -1.31 18.22 3.26
N ASN A 481 -0.08 18.70 3.03
CA ASN A 481 0.82 19.18 4.08
C ASN A 481 1.68 20.35 3.60
N ALA A 482 1.08 21.53 3.51
CA ALA A 482 1.73 22.77 3.07
C ALA A 482 2.77 23.27 4.09
N SER A 483 2.59 22.99 5.39
CA SER A 483 3.55 23.33 6.44
C SER A 483 4.83 22.49 6.46
N GLY A 484 4.87 21.37 5.72
CA GLY A 484 6.00 20.45 5.72
C GLY A 484 6.17 19.71 7.06
N SER A 485 5.10 19.58 7.84
CA SER A 485 5.12 18.85 9.12
C SER A 485 5.44 17.38 8.89
N THR A 486 6.43 16.84 9.59
CA THR A 486 6.75 15.40 9.54
C THR A 486 5.98 14.71 10.66
N GLY A 487 4.84 14.10 10.35
CA GLY A 487 3.97 13.46 11.35
C GLY A 487 2.57 13.12 10.85
N THR A 488 1.69 12.75 11.77
CA THR A 488 0.27 12.46 11.48
C THR A 488 -0.43 13.68 10.91
N LEU A 489 -1.06 13.51 9.73
CA LEU A 489 -1.79 14.57 9.04
C LEU A 489 -3.22 14.67 9.53
N LEU A 490 -3.89 13.55 9.76
CA LEU A 490 -5.28 13.54 10.23
C LEU A 490 -5.38 12.78 11.56
N THR A 491 -5.83 13.47 12.60
CA THR A 491 -6.16 12.86 13.89
C THR A 491 -7.67 12.89 14.09
N VAL A 492 -8.26 11.73 14.31
CA VAL A 492 -9.68 11.55 14.61
C VAL A 492 -9.80 11.04 16.05
N ASP A 493 -10.16 11.90 16.99
CA ASP A 493 -10.10 11.58 18.43
C ASP A 493 -10.99 10.38 18.82
N ASN A 494 -12.09 10.15 18.10
CA ASN A 494 -13.01 9.04 18.33
C ASN A 494 -13.11 8.11 17.10
N THR A 495 -14.10 8.31 16.23
CA THR A 495 -14.42 7.34 15.17
C THR A 495 -14.17 7.92 13.79
N LEU A 496 -13.36 7.20 13.01
CA LEU A 496 -13.24 7.35 11.56
C LEU A 496 -14.13 6.31 10.88
N THR A 497 -15.10 6.76 10.10
CA THR A 497 -15.96 5.91 9.28
C THR A 497 -15.85 6.35 7.83
N LEU A 498 -15.25 5.50 7.01
CA LEU A 498 -15.32 5.61 5.55
C LEU A 498 -16.50 4.76 5.08
N GLN A 499 -17.34 5.34 4.21
CA GLN A 499 -18.46 4.67 3.55
C GLN A 499 -18.07 4.23 2.13
N ASP A 500 -18.89 3.38 1.52
CA ASP A 500 -18.80 3.03 0.09
C ASP A 500 -18.66 4.28 -0.78
N GLY A 501 -17.73 4.27 -1.74
CA GLY A 501 -17.43 5.43 -2.59
C GLY A 501 -16.46 6.46 -1.99
N SER A 502 -16.13 6.37 -0.70
CA SER A 502 -15.11 7.22 -0.05
C SER A 502 -13.80 7.22 -0.81
N GLN A 503 -13.12 8.36 -0.87
CA GLN A 503 -11.77 8.46 -1.41
C GLN A 503 -10.83 9.14 -0.44
N ILE A 504 -9.72 8.49 -0.11
CA ILE A 504 -8.59 9.10 0.60
C ILE A 504 -7.41 9.20 -0.38
N ASN A 505 -6.92 10.41 -0.64
CA ASN A 505 -5.74 10.65 -1.45
C ASN A 505 -4.58 11.11 -0.55
N ALA A 506 -3.44 10.44 -0.58
CA ALA A 506 -2.27 10.81 0.21
C ALA A 506 -0.95 10.65 -0.57
N THR A 507 0.01 11.50 -0.25
CA THR A 507 1.38 11.40 -0.78
C THR A 507 2.33 10.93 0.32
N LEU A 508 3.08 9.87 0.04
CA LEU A 508 4.07 9.29 0.94
C LEU A 508 5.44 9.91 0.66
N ASP A 509 6.04 10.52 1.68
CA ASP A 509 7.44 10.97 1.66
C ASP A 509 8.30 10.03 2.54
N THR A 510 9.56 9.88 2.14
CA THR A 510 10.65 9.15 2.80
C THR A 510 10.88 9.53 4.27
N ALA A 511 10.33 10.66 4.75
CA ALA A 511 10.43 11.12 6.13
C ALA A 511 9.28 10.64 7.05
N ASN A 512 8.25 9.97 6.53
CA ASN A 512 7.08 9.58 7.31
C ASN A 512 7.37 8.36 8.20
N SER A 513 8.00 8.57 9.35
CA SER A 513 8.14 7.55 10.41
C SER A 513 6.90 7.45 11.32
N SER A 514 5.80 8.10 10.95
CA SER A 514 4.57 8.16 11.73
C SER A 514 3.37 7.93 10.81
N PRO A 515 2.29 7.31 11.32
CA PRO A 515 1.09 7.05 10.55
C PRO A 515 0.45 8.36 10.10
N ILE A 516 0.00 8.39 8.85
CA ILE A 516 -0.63 9.57 8.23
C ILE A 516 -2.01 9.86 8.83
N ILE A 517 -2.70 8.83 9.34
CA ILE A 517 -3.99 8.94 10.04
C ILE A 517 -3.88 8.26 11.41
N LYS A 518 -4.42 8.91 12.45
CA LYS A 518 -4.65 8.29 13.77
C LYS A 518 -6.11 8.36 14.15
N ALA A 519 -6.65 7.29 14.70
CA ALA A 519 -8.02 7.27 15.21
C ALA A 519 -8.19 6.36 16.44
N ALA A 520 -9.27 6.53 17.22
CA ALA A 520 -9.60 5.57 18.28
C ALA A 520 -10.33 4.33 17.73
N ASN A 521 -11.25 4.52 16.80
CA ASN A 521 -12.00 3.47 16.13
C ASN A 521 -12.01 3.75 14.62
N VAL A 522 -11.82 2.70 13.81
CA VAL A 522 -11.72 2.80 12.36
C VAL A 522 -12.63 1.78 11.69
N THR A 523 -13.41 2.26 10.72
CA THR A 523 -14.12 1.46 9.73
C THR A 523 -13.70 1.97 8.35
N LEU A 524 -13.13 1.09 7.54
CA LEU A 524 -12.63 1.36 6.20
C LEU A 524 -13.61 0.85 5.15
N ASP A 525 -13.72 1.59 4.06
CA ASP A 525 -14.50 1.28 2.86
C ASP A 525 -13.99 2.22 1.74
N GLY A 526 -14.42 2.02 0.49
CA GLY A 526 -14.06 2.86 -0.64
C GLY A 526 -12.60 2.70 -1.11
N THR A 527 -12.01 3.80 -1.61
CA THR A 527 -10.71 3.79 -2.30
C THR A 527 -9.63 4.57 -1.53
N LEU A 528 -8.46 3.96 -1.38
CA LEU A 528 -7.23 4.62 -0.93
C LEU A 528 -6.27 4.84 -2.11
N ASN A 529 -5.96 6.09 -2.43
CA ASN A 529 -5.01 6.45 -3.49
C ASN A 529 -3.71 6.99 -2.87
N LEU A 530 -2.60 6.33 -3.15
CA LEU A 530 -1.30 6.63 -2.60
C LEU A 530 -0.31 6.93 -3.72
N SER A 531 0.34 8.09 -3.65
CA SER A 531 1.46 8.43 -4.52
C SER A 531 2.76 8.43 -3.71
N SER A 532 3.84 7.81 -4.19
CA SER A 532 5.15 7.85 -3.51
C SER A 532 6.26 8.26 -4.46
N THR A 533 7.20 9.08 -3.97
CA THR A 533 8.45 9.38 -4.69
C THR A 533 9.63 8.50 -4.26
N ALA A 534 9.40 7.50 -3.39
CA ALA A 534 10.45 6.65 -2.87
C ALA A 534 10.89 5.59 -3.90
N THR A 535 12.20 5.39 -4.03
CA THR A 535 12.78 4.30 -4.82
C THR A 535 12.88 3.03 -3.98
N PHE A 536 12.34 1.93 -4.51
CA PHE A 536 12.41 0.61 -3.88
C PHE A 536 13.85 0.03 -3.95
N VAL A 537 14.30 -0.59 -2.85
CA VAL A 537 15.54 -1.38 -2.80
C VAL A 537 15.15 -2.81 -2.47
N ALA A 538 15.46 -3.75 -3.38
CA ALA A 538 15.10 -5.14 -3.22
C ALA A 538 15.95 -5.82 -2.12
N PRO A 539 15.33 -6.48 -1.13
CA PRO A 539 16.05 -7.28 -0.15
C PRO A 539 16.56 -8.60 -0.76
N GLU A 540 17.60 -9.17 -0.15
CA GLU A 540 18.16 -10.49 -0.54
C GLU A 540 17.38 -11.67 0.07
N THR A 541 16.47 -11.42 1.01
CA THR A 541 15.62 -12.44 1.67
C THR A 541 14.31 -11.81 2.15
N ASP A 542 13.26 -12.62 2.24
CA ASP A 542 11.96 -12.25 2.78
C ASP A 542 11.96 -11.99 4.31
N GLU A 543 12.98 -12.43 5.03
CA GLU A 543 13.19 -12.09 6.46
C GLU A 543 13.41 -10.59 6.67
N HIS A 544 13.89 -9.87 5.66
CA HIS A 544 14.18 -8.43 5.72
C HIS A 544 13.06 -7.55 5.15
N PHE A 545 11.84 -8.08 5.01
CA PHE A 545 10.70 -7.27 4.62
C PHE A 545 10.37 -6.20 5.66
N GLY A 546 10.03 -5.00 5.17
CA GLY A 546 9.67 -3.85 5.99
C GLY A 546 8.19 -3.49 5.84
N SER A 547 7.63 -2.81 6.84
CA SER A 547 6.31 -2.21 6.77
C SER A 547 6.29 -0.74 7.19
N VAL A 548 5.28 -0.02 6.70
CA VAL A 548 4.98 1.37 7.03
C VAL A 548 3.51 1.44 7.44
N THR A 549 3.27 1.82 8.69
CA THR A 549 1.91 2.07 9.17
C THR A 549 1.34 3.34 8.55
N LEU A 550 0.20 3.23 7.87
CA LEU A 550 -0.55 4.37 7.31
C LEU A 550 -1.62 4.86 8.28
N ILE A 551 -2.39 3.93 8.85
CA ILE A 551 -3.47 4.23 9.79
C ILE A 551 -3.17 3.49 11.10
N ASP A 552 -3.15 4.24 12.19
CA ASP A 552 -2.96 3.72 13.56
C ASP A 552 -4.26 3.90 14.34
N SER A 553 -4.87 2.77 14.74
CA SER A 553 -6.14 2.70 15.46
C SER A 553 -5.92 2.18 16.88
N GLN A 554 -6.60 2.77 17.87
CA GLN A 554 -6.56 2.22 19.25
C GLN A 554 -7.33 0.90 19.40
N THR A 555 -8.22 0.59 18.45
CA THR A 555 -9.03 -0.63 18.43
C THR A 555 -8.87 -1.36 17.10
N ALA A 556 -9.24 -2.63 17.06
CA ALA A 556 -9.15 -3.42 15.83
C ALA A 556 -9.95 -2.78 14.68
N ILE A 557 -9.28 -2.61 13.55
CA ILE A 557 -9.86 -2.28 12.25
C ILE A 557 -10.65 -3.51 11.79
N THR A 558 -11.93 -3.33 11.49
CA THR A 558 -12.87 -4.45 11.25
C THR A 558 -13.21 -4.67 9.78
N THR A 559 -12.81 -3.77 8.90
CA THR A 559 -13.05 -3.77 7.45
C THR A 559 -11.81 -3.26 6.72
N ASP A 560 -11.70 -3.53 5.41
CA ASP A 560 -10.60 -3.07 4.53
C ASP A 560 -11.16 -2.07 3.51
N PHE A 561 -10.28 -1.36 2.80
CA PHE A 561 -10.65 -0.61 1.60
C PHE A 561 -11.07 -1.57 0.48
N ASP A 562 -12.10 -1.18 -0.29
CA ASP A 562 -12.54 -1.88 -1.49
C ASP A 562 -11.47 -1.88 -2.59
N SER A 563 -10.65 -0.83 -2.63
CA SER A 563 -9.52 -0.73 -3.54
C SER A 563 -8.40 0.15 -3.00
N VAL A 564 -7.17 -0.27 -3.28
CA VAL A 564 -5.97 0.55 -3.05
C VAL A 564 -5.28 0.78 -4.39
N THR A 565 -5.00 2.05 -4.72
CA THR A 565 -4.10 2.38 -5.83
C THR A 565 -2.77 2.90 -5.28
N LEU A 566 -1.68 2.30 -5.76
CA LEU A 566 -0.33 2.68 -5.38
C LEU A 566 0.42 3.16 -6.62
N ASP A 567 0.53 4.48 -6.76
CA ASP A 567 1.39 5.13 -7.75
C ASP A 567 2.81 5.25 -7.17
N ALA A 568 3.53 4.14 -7.21
CA ALA A 568 4.94 4.02 -6.84
C ALA A 568 5.75 3.50 -8.02
N ASP A 569 7.01 3.96 -8.14
CA ASP A 569 7.93 3.43 -9.16
C ASP A 569 8.39 2.01 -8.78
N THR A 570 7.66 1.03 -9.29
CA THR A 570 7.96 -0.41 -9.11
C THR A 570 8.81 -0.99 -10.23
N SER A 571 9.36 -0.16 -11.14
CA SER A 571 10.08 -0.64 -12.32
C SER A 571 11.37 -1.39 -11.99
N ALA A 572 12.01 -1.04 -10.87
CA ALA A 572 13.21 -1.70 -10.34
C ALA A 572 12.90 -2.88 -9.39
N MET A 573 11.62 -3.13 -9.07
CA MET A 573 11.23 -4.22 -8.17
C MET A 573 11.17 -5.55 -8.94
N PRO A 574 11.88 -6.60 -8.48
CA PRO A 574 11.79 -7.95 -9.03
C PRO A 574 10.35 -8.46 -9.11
N ASP A 575 10.09 -9.41 -10.02
CA ASP A 575 8.75 -9.98 -10.22
C ASP A 575 8.19 -10.65 -8.96
N TYR A 576 9.02 -11.41 -8.25
CA TYR A 576 8.65 -12.13 -7.03
C TYR A 576 8.37 -11.25 -5.81
N LEU A 577 8.53 -9.92 -5.91
CA LEU A 577 8.22 -8.99 -4.83
C LEU A 577 7.04 -8.09 -5.19
N THR A 578 6.27 -7.72 -4.18
CA THR A 578 5.15 -6.79 -4.27
C THR A 578 5.09 -5.88 -3.04
N ILE A 579 4.28 -4.83 -3.13
CA ILE A 579 3.88 -4.02 -1.98
C ILE A 579 2.44 -4.38 -1.68
N ASN A 580 2.20 -4.90 -0.49
CA ASN A 580 0.89 -5.23 0.03
C ASN A 580 0.34 -4.02 0.80
N ALA A 581 -0.95 -3.77 0.66
CA ALA A 581 -1.69 -2.85 1.49
C ALA A 581 -2.81 -3.63 2.19
N GLY A 582 -2.93 -3.48 3.50
CA GLY A 582 -3.97 -4.18 4.26
C GLY A 582 -3.90 -3.93 5.75
N VAL A 583 -4.89 -4.49 6.45
CA VAL A 583 -4.92 -4.53 7.92
C VAL A 583 -3.83 -5.48 8.42
N ASP A 584 -3.02 -5.05 9.39
CA ASP A 584 -2.00 -5.87 10.03
C ASP A 584 -2.63 -7.13 10.64
N ALA A 585 -2.17 -8.30 10.21
CA ALA A 585 -2.69 -9.59 10.65
C ALA A 585 -2.34 -9.93 12.10
N ASN A 586 -1.37 -9.25 12.72
CA ASN A 586 -0.93 -9.57 14.08
C ASN A 586 -1.93 -9.14 15.15
N ASP A 587 -2.44 -7.90 15.07
CA ASP A 587 -3.37 -7.36 16.06
C ASP A 587 -4.57 -6.58 15.48
N ASN A 588 -4.61 -6.41 14.15
CA ASN A 588 -5.61 -5.63 13.41
C ASN A 588 -5.72 -4.16 13.82
N THR A 589 -4.77 -3.58 14.54
CA THR A 589 -4.84 -2.17 14.97
C THR A 589 -4.23 -1.19 13.97
N ASN A 590 -3.46 -1.72 13.02
CA ASN A 590 -2.74 -0.94 12.01
C ASN A 590 -3.25 -1.26 10.60
N TYR A 591 -3.32 -0.24 9.75
CA TYR A 591 -3.37 -0.41 8.30
C TYR A 591 -1.98 -0.12 7.74
N GLU A 592 -1.36 -1.10 7.10
CA GLU A 592 0.06 -1.06 6.72
C GLU A 592 0.28 -1.22 5.23
N LEU A 593 1.36 -0.59 4.76
CA LEU A 593 2.03 -0.98 3.53
C LEU A 593 3.22 -1.85 3.89
N SER A 594 3.28 -3.08 3.40
CA SER A 594 4.38 -4.00 3.65
C SER A 594 4.97 -4.52 2.34
N THR A 595 6.27 -4.74 2.32
CA THR A 595 6.90 -5.50 1.24
C THR A 595 6.58 -6.97 1.45
N GLY A 596 6.21 -7.69 0.39
CA GLY A 596 5.87 -9.10 0.48
C GLY A 596 6.24 -9.87 -0.77
N LEU A 597 6.13 -11.20 -0.70
CA LEU A 597 6.24 -12.04 -1.88
C LEU A 597 5.01 -11.87 -2.76
N SER A 598 5.21 -11.79 -4.08
CA SER A 598 4.12 -11.85 -5.06
C SER A 598 3.30 -13.14 -4.95
N TRP A 599 3.86 -14.18 -4.32
CA TRP A 599 3.15 -15.41 -3.95
C TRP A 599 1.89 -15.16 -3.11
N TYR A 600 1.96 -14.21 -2.18
CA TYR A 600 0.89 -13.87 -1.23
C TYR A 600 0.23 -12.52 -1.54
N ALA A 601 0.34 -12.04 -2.77
CA ALA A 601 -0.27 -10.77 -3.15
C ALA A 601 -1.80 -10.84 -3.05
N GLY A 602 -2.40 -9.92 -2.29
CA GLY A 602 -3.84 -9.78 -2.16
C GLY A 602 -4.47 -8.89 -3.24
N ALA A 603 -5.77 -8.63 -3.11
CA ALA A 603 -6.51 -7.77 -4.04
C ALA A 603 -5.99 -6.31 -4.04
N ASN A 604 -5.44 -5.85 -2.91
CA ASN A 604 -4.92 -4.49 -2.71
C ASN A 604 -3.40 -4.39 -2.90
N SER A 605 -2.75 -5.44 -3.42
CA SER A 605 -1.31 -5.43 -3.69
C SER A 605 -0.97 -4.74 -5.01
N ALA A 606 0.23 -4.15 -5.09
CA ALA A 606 0.70 -3.44 -6.28
C ALA A 606 0.84 -4.34 -7.53
N ARG A 607 0.97 -5.65 -7.33
CA ARG A 607 1.05 -6.67 -8.38
C ARG A 607 0.11 -7.82 -8.06
N ALA A 608 -0.39 -8.47 -9.11
CA ALA A 608 -1.22 -9.67 -8.98
C ALA A 608 -0.39 -10.88 -8.53
N ALA A 609 -1.03 -11.80 -7.81
CA ALA A 609 -0.36 -12.97 -7.28
C ALA A 609 0.16 -13.92 -8.39
N HIS A 610 1.40 -14.38 -8.23
CA HIS A 610 2.04 -15.37 -9.08
C HIS A 610 3.19 -16.10 -8.34
N GLY A 611 3.53 -17.30 -8.83
CA GLY A 611 4.63 -18.11 -8.29
C GLY A 611 5.95 -18.03 -9.07
N THR A 612 6.09 -17.07 -9.99
CA THR A 612 7.34 -16.87 -10.75
C THR A 612 8.37 -16.06 -9.94
N PHE A 613 9.61 -16.57 -9.92
CA PHE A 613 10.79 -15.93 -9.34
C PHE A 613 11.87 -15.76 -10.41
N THR A 614 11.96 -14.59 -11.00
CA THR A 614 13.02 -14.24 -11.96
C THR A 614 14.21 -13.62 -11.22
N VAL A 615 15.25 -14.43 -10.97
CA VAL A 615 16.46 -13.97 -10.28
C VAL A 615 17.56 -13.70 -11.29
N ASP A 616 18.04 -12.45 -11.34
CA ASP A 616 19.07 -12.00 -12.27
C ASP A 616 20.42 -12.71 -12.06
N ALA A 617 21.26 -12.71 -13.10
CA ALA A 617 22.63 -13.21 -13.03
C ALA A 617 23.39 -12.60 -11.83
N ASP A 618 24.25 -13.41 -11.20
CA ASP A 618 25.03 -13.06 -9.99
C ASP A 618 24.20 -12.65 -8.75
N SER A 619 22.86 -12.76 -8.81
CA SER A 619 21.97 -12.45 -7.69
C SER A 619 21.51 -13.73 -6.99
N THR A 620 21.21 -13.61 -5.69
CA THR A 620 20.62 -14.67 -4.88
C THR A 620 19.45 -14.11 -4.11
N PHE A 621 18.34 -14.83 -4.08
CA PHE A 621 17.20 -14.54 -3.21
C PHE A 621 16.88 -15.75 -2.34
N THR A 622 16.74 -15.55 -1.03
CA THR A 622 16.38 -16.61 -0.09
C THR A 622 14.94 -16.46 0.37
N VAL A 623 14.17 -17.53 0.27
CA VAL A 623 12.81 -17.65 0.83
C VAL A 623 12.92 -18.41 2.15
N THR A 624 12.58 -17.73 3.24
CA THR A 624 12.52 -18.25 4.60
C THR A 624 11.09 -18.53 5.06
N SER A 625 10.11 -17.86 4.45
CA SER A 625 8.68 -18.13 4.70
C SER A 625 8.27 -19.49 4.14
N GLU A 626 7.26 -20.11 4.76
CA GLU A 626 6.60 -21.28 4.17
C GLU A 626 5.84 -20.82 2.92
N LEU A 627 5.91 -21.62 1.85
CA LEU A 627 5.14 -21.42 0.63
C LEU A 627 4.01 -22.44 0.57
N ASP A 628 2.80 -21.99 0.87
CA ASP A 628 1.58 -22.80 0.83
C ASP A 628 0.77 -22.54 -0.45
N GLU A 629 -0.11 -23.45 -0.81
CA GLU A 629 -1.13 -23.21 -1.83
C GLU A 629 -2.02 -22.00 -1.46
N THR A 630 -2.16 -21.06 -2.40
CA THR A 630 -2.95 -19.84 -2.24
C THR A 630 -4.10 -19.75 -3.24
N THR A 631 -4.82 -18.64 -3.23
CA THR A 631 -5.96 -18.45 -4.13
C THR A 631 -5.49 -18.26 -5.57
N ALA A 632 -5.96 -19.13 -6.47
CA ALA A 632 -5.67 -19.05 -7.89
C ALA A 632 -6.10 -17.70 -8.50
N THR A 633 -5.29 -17.19 -9.43
CA THR A 633 -5.62 -16.04 -10.27
C THR A 633 -5.97 -16.50 -11.68
N SER A 634 -6.36 -15.58 -12.57
CA SER A 634 -6.69 -15.92 -13.96
C SER A 634 -5.54 -16.57 -14.75
N ASN A 635 -4.29 -16.34 -14.35
CA ASN A 635 -3.09 -16.79 -15.07
C ASN A 635 -2.16 -17.68 -14.21
N TRP A 636 -2.51 -17.95 -12.95
CA TRP A 636 -1.71 -18.76 -12.04
C TRP A 636 -2.62 -19.61 -11.16
N ASN A 637 -2.27 -20.89 -10.98
CA ASN A 637 -3.10 -21.85 -10.26
C ASN A 637 -3.04 -21.71 -8.72
N GLY A 638 -2.23 -20.79 -8.18
CA GLY A 638 -2.08 -20.59 -6.74
C GLY A 638 -1.03 -21.49 -6.08
N SER A 639 -0.42 -22.42 -6.83
CA SER A 639 0.46 -23.45 -6.26
C SER A 639 1.73 -23.74 -7.05
N LYS A 640 1.83 -23.33 -8.32
CA LYS A 640 3.02 -23.61 -9.15
C LYS A 640 4.15 -22.62 -8.86
N LEU A 641 5.33 -23.12 -8.50
CA LEU A 641 6.56 -22.34 -8.41
C LEU A 641 7.29 -22.38 -9.76
N THR A 642 7.78 -21.23 -10.24
CA THR A 642 8.57 -21.14 -11.48
C THR A 642 9.82 -20.29 -11.24
N LYS A 643 10.99 -20.92 -11.21
CA LYS A 643 12.29 -20.25 -11.11
C LYS A 643 12.81 -19.88 -12.51
N GLN A 644 13.00 -18.59 -12.76
CA GLN A 644 13.56 -18.00 -13.98
C GLN A 644 14.82 -17.18 -13.70
N GLY A 645 15.50 -16.77 -14.76
CA GLY A 645 16.74 -16.00 -14.71
C GLY A 645 17.96 -16.82 -14.27
N ASP A 646 19.15 -16.30 -14.55
CA ASP A 646 20.41 -17.04 -14.39
C ASP A 646 20.91 -17.11 -12.93
N GLY A 647 20.28 -16.39 -12.01
CA GLY A 647 20.64 -16.35 -10.59
C GLY A 647 20.16 -17.54 -9.76
N THR A 648 20.32 -17.44 -8.44
CA THR A 648 19.99 -18.50 -7.48
C THR A 648 18.77 -18.15 -6.64
N LEU A 649 17.78 -19.04 -6.58
CA LEU A 649 16.70 -19.00 -5.59
C LEU A 649 16.97 -20.07 -4.53
N ILE A 650 16.97 -19.68 -3.26
CA ILE A 650 17.18 -20.60 -2.14
C ILE A 650 15.86 -20.78 -1.38
N LEU A 651 15.38 -22.02 -1.28
CA LEU A 651 14.28 -22.39 -0.38
C LEU A 651 14.88 -22.94 0.91
N SER A 652 14.66 -22.24 2.02
CA SER A 652 15.29 -22.58 3.32
C SER A 652 14.33 -23.23 4.32
N ASN A 653 13.02 -23.13 4.09
CA ASN A 653 11.99 -23.78 4.91
C ASN A 653 11.62 -25.17 4.40
N THR A 654 11.23 -26.10 5.29
CA THR A 654 10.84 -27.48 4.94
C THR A 654 9.32 -27.72 4.97
N GLY A 655 8.53 -26.74 5.40
CA GLY A 655 7.06 -26.83 5.48
C GLY A 655 6.33 -26.33 4.23
N ASN A 656 6.97 -26.36 3.06
CA ASN A 656 6.37 -25.88 1.82
C ASN A 656 5.33 -26.88 1.29
N ASP A 657 4.08 -26.45 1.13
CA ASP A 657 2.96 -27.26 0.60
C ASP A 657 2.40 -26.66 -0.69
N TYR A 658 3.29 -26.31 -1.62
CA TYR A 658 2.94 -25.87 -2.96
C TYR A 658 3.04 -27.03 -3.97
N GLY A 659 2.46 -26.85 -5.16
CA GLY A 659 2.37 -27.86 -6.22
C GLY A 659 3.65 -27.96 -7.07
N ASP A 660 3.49 -28.00 -8.40
CA ASP A 660 4.61 -28.22 -9.32
C ASP A 660 5.73 -27.18 -9.18
N THR A 661 6.98 -27.64 -9.31
CA THR A 661 8.18 -26.81 -9.42
C THR A 661 8.70 -26.81 -10.86
N VAL A 662 8.87 -25.64 -11.45
CA VAL A 662 9.54 -25.49 -12.76
C VAL A 662 10.80 -24.65 -12.61
N ILE A 663 11.92 -25.14 -13.09
CA ILE A 663 13.20 -24.43 -13.10
C ILE A 663 13.57 -24.15 -14.57
N ASP A 664 13.17 -22.98 -15.06
CA ASP A 664 13.41 -22.55 -16.44
C ASP A 664 14.85 -22.04 -16.65
N GLY A 665 15.53 -21.61 -15.58
CA GLY A 665 16.90 -21.11 -15.63
C GLY A 665 17.57 -20.91 -14.26
N GLY A 666 18.90 -20.87 -14.27
CA GLY A 666 19.71 -20.67 -13.08
C GLY A 666 19.66 -21.85 -12.10
N ILE A 667 19.72 -21.54 -10.81
CA ILE A 667 19.80 -22.55 -9.74
C ILE A 667 18.58 -22.39 -8.81
N LEU A 668 17.84 -23.49 -8.59
CA LEU A 668 16.98 -23.65 -7.42
C LEU A 668 17.75 -24.47 -6.39
N ALA A 669 18.04 -23.89 -5.24
CA ALA A 669 18.78 -24.54 -4.17
C ALA A 669 17.89 -24.75 -2.95
N ALA A 670 17.98 -25.92 -2.34
CA ALA A 670 17.43 -26.18 -1.03
C ALA A 670 18.42 -26.99 -0.21
N LYS A 671 18.45 -26.75 1.11
CA LYS A 671 19.22 -27.61 1.99
C LYS A 671 18.58 -29.00 2.03
N ASP A 672 17.29 -29.05 2.35
CA ASP A 672 16.51 -30.28 2.45
C ASP A 672 15.58 -30.42 1.24
N ALA A 673 15.46 -31.63 0.69
CA ALA A 673 14.55 -31.93 -0.40
C ALA A 673 13.08 -31.68 -0.03
N ALA A 674 12.71 -31.77 1.25
CA ALA A 674 11.37 -31.42 1.75
C ALA A 674 10.97 -29.96 1.46
N SER A 675 11.92 -29.09 1.12
CA SER A 675 11.64 -27.71 0.70
C SER A 675 11.06 -27.58 -0.70
N ILE A 676 11.07 -28.64 -1.53
CA ILE A 676 10.77 -28.59 -2.98
C ILE A 676 9.25 -28.76 -3.30
N GLY A 677 8.38 -28.57 -2.30
CA GLY A 677 6.94 -28.70 -2.50
C GLY A 677 6.51 -30.15 -2.80
N THR A 678 5.24 -30.35 -3.13
CA THR A 678 4.63 -31.69 -3.25
C THR A 678 4.36 -32.13 -4.69
N GLY A 679 4.49 -31.22 -5.67
CA GLY A 679 4.23 -31.50 -7.09
C GLY A 679 5.43 -32.05 -7.86
N ASP A 680 5.27 -32.20 -9.19
CA ASP A 680 6.35 -32.66 -10.06
C ASP A 680 7.40 -31.54 -10.26
N VAL A 681 8.66 -31.94 -10.51
CA VAL A 681 9.76 -31.00 -10.80
C VAL A 681 10.16 -31.10 -12.27
N THR A 682 10.20 -29.97 -12.98
CA THR A 682 10.73 -29.89 -14.36
C THR A 682 11.97 -28.99 -14.39
N ILE A 683 13.08 -29.47 -14.95
CA ILE A 683 14.35 -28.75 -15.03
C ILE A 683 14.72 -28.51 -16.50
N ALA A 684 14.83 -27.24 -16.92
CA ALA A 684 15.27 -26.88 -18.26
C ALA A 684 16.76 -27.18 -18.50
N GLU A 685 17.20 -27.29 -19.75
CA GLU A 685 18.57 -27.70 -20.16
C GLU A 685 19.70 -26.99 -19.42
N SER A 686 19.59 -25.67 -19.19
CA SER A 686 20.63 -24.86 -18.52
C SER A 686 20.39 -24.64 -17.02
N ALA A 687 19.41 -25.34 -16.43
CA ALA A 687 18.99 -25.15 -15.06
C ALA A 687 19.51 -26.25 -14.13
N THR A 688 19.60 -25.94 -12.84
CA THR A 688 20.10 -26.85 -11.81
C THR A 688 19.15 -26.90 -10.61
N LEU A 689 18.82 -28.11 -10.16
CA LEU A 689 18.26 -28.37 -8.83
C LEU A 689 19.39 -28.79 -7.88
N ALA A 690 19.71 -27.95 -6.90
CA ALA A 690 20.77 -28.21 -5.94
C ALA A 690 20.20 -28.57 -4.56
N LEU A 691 20.49 -29.79 -4.07
CA LEU A 691 19.99 -30.34 -2.82
C LEU A 691 21.14 -30.79 -1.93
N SER A 692 21.02 -30.64 -0.61
CA SER A 692 22.06 -31.11 0.32
C SER A 692 21.70 -32.40 1.04
N GLN A 693 20.42 -32.61 1.36
CA GLN A 693 19.92 -33.72 2.17
C GLN A 693 18.42 -33.98 1.93
N GLY A 694 17.87 -34.98 2.59
CA GLY A 694 16.42 -35.24 2.67
C GLY A 694 15.96 -36.36 1.73
N THR A 695 14.65 -36.47 1.52
CA THR A 695 14.06 -37.40 0.55
C THR A 695 13.43 -36.60 -0.59
N LEU A 696 13.87 -36.83 -1.82
CA LEU A 696 13.27 -36.31 -3.04
C LEU A 696 12.33 -37.38 -3.61
N ASP A 697 11.06 -37.27 -3.22
CA ASP A 697 9.96 -38.13 -3.67
C ASP A 697 9.19 -37.54 -4.87
N ASN A 698 9.46 -36.28 -5.23
CA ASN A 698 8.93 -35.66 -6.44
C ASN A 698 9.43 -36.37 -7.71
N ASN A 699 8.58 -36.47 -8.73
CA ASN A 699 9.02 -36.91 -10.06
C ASN A 699 9.80 -35.79 -10.73
N VAL A 700 11.03 -36.06 -11.17
CA VAL A 700 11.89 -35.07 -11.82
C VAL A 700 12.06 -35.36 -13.31
N THR A 701 11.74 -34.38 -14.14
CA THR A 701 11.84 -34.47 -15.60
C THR A 701 12.63 -33.30 -16.20
N GLY A 702 13.00 -33.41 -17.48
CA GLY A 702 13.62 -32.33 -18.25
C GLY A 702 15.10 -32.55 -18.59
N GLU A 703 15.74 -31.53 -19.13
CA GLU A 703 17.09 -31.64 -19.71
C GLU A 703 18.18 -31.09 -18.78
N GLY A 704 17.82 -30.49 -17.65
CA GLY A 704 18.76 -29.95 -16.66
C GLY A 704 19.31 -30.98 -15.68
N GLN A 705 20.13 -30.50 -14.74
CA GLN A 705 20.91 -31.37 -13.84
C GLN A 705 20.45 -31.30 -12.37
N ILE A 706 20.69 -32.40 -11.64
CA ILE A 706 20.62 -32.43 -10.17
C ILE A 706 22.03 -32.33 -9.59
N VAL A 707 22.20 -31.51 -8.55
CA VAL A 707 23.45 -31.41 -7.79
C VAL A 707 23.19 -31.80 -6.34
N LYS A 708 23.82 -32.90 -5.90
CA LYS A 708 23.92 -33.27 -4.49
C LYS A 708 25.15 -32.59 -3.86
N SER A 709 24.91 -31.80 -2.82
CA SER A 709 25.94 -31.07 -2.05
C SER A 709 25.88 -31.39 -0.56
N GLY A 710 26.78 -30.81 0.24
CA GLY A 710 26.85 -31.07 1.68
C GLY A 710 27.32 -32.49 2.05
N SER A 711 27.45 -32.76 3.35
CA SER A 711 27.95 -34.03 3.88
C SER A 711 26.87 -35.09 4.14
N ASP A 712 25.61 -34.68 4.17
CA ASP A 712 24.50 -35.52 4.63
C ASP A 712 23.94 -36.40 3.49
N GLU A 713 22.94 -37.23 3.80
CA GLU A 713 22.32 -38.15 2.83
C GLU A 713 21.15 -37.48 2.10
N LEU A 714 21.10 -37.66 0.78
CA LEU A 714 19.92 -37.40 -0.06
C LEU A 714 19.41 -38.74 -0.58
N ILE A 715 18.12 -39.01 -0.38
CA ILE A 715 17.43 -40.20 -0.87
C ILE A 715 16.57 -39.77 -2.06
N VAL A 716 16.68 -40.45 -3.19
CA VAL A 716 15.83 -40.21 -4.37
C VAL A 716 14.90 -41.39 -4.58
N THR A 717 13.59 -41.12 -4.61
CA THR A 717 12.55 -42.16 -4.75
C THR A 717 11.51 -41.85 -5.83
N GLY A 718 11.47 -40.62 -6.34
CA GLY A 718 10.55 -40.24 -7.41
C GLY A 718 10.88 -40.90 -8.76
N ASP A 719 9.89 -40.92 -9.67
CA ASP A 719 10.05 -41.42 -11.04
C ASP A 719 10.83 -40.38 -11.86
N ASN A 720 12.14 -40.54 -11.96
CA ASN A 720 13.03 -39.53 -12.49
C ASN A 720 13.49 -39.85 -13.92
N ASN A 721 13.21 -38.96 -14.88
CA ASN A 721 13.61 -39.13 -16.29
C ASN A 721 14.48 -37.99 -16.85
N TYR A 722 15.01 -37.13 -15.98
CA TYR A 722 15.85 -36.01 -16.40
C TYR A 722 17.14 -36.48 -17.09
N SER A 723 17.63 -35.71 -18.06
CA SER A 723 18.77 -36.09 -18.93
C SER A 723 20.04 -35.25 -18.74
N GLY A 724 20.00 -34.15 -17.98
CA GLY A 724 21.19 -33.29 -17.77
C GLY A 724 22.24 -33.86 -16.81
N GLY A 725 21.92 -34.96 -16.13
CA GLY A 725 22.85 -35.71 -15.28
C GLY A 725 22.86 -35.28 -13.81
N THR A 726 23.68 -35.97 -13.04
CA THR A 726 23.70 -35.87 -11.57
C THR A 726 25.12 -35.65 -11.08
N THR A 727 25.35 -34.57 -10.35
CA THR A 727 26.66 -34.29 -9.74
C THR A 727 26.59 -34.49 -8.23
N ILE A 728 27.38 -35.42 -7.71
CA ILE A 728 27.54 -35.63 -6.26
C ILE A 728 28.86 -34.98 -5.84
N THR A 729 28.78 -33.80 -5.26
CA THR A 729 29.97 -33.06 -4.78
C THR A 729 30.43 -33.53 -3.39
N GLY A 730 29.55 -34.19 -2.62
CA GLY A 730 29.84 -34.73 -1.29
C GLY A 730 28.64 -35.45 -0.66
N GLY A 731 28.90 -36.13 0.46
CA GLY A 731 27.90 -36.92 1.18
C GLY A 731 27.47 -38.18 0.44
N THR A 732 26.28 -38.68 0.76
CA THR A 732 25.70 -39.89 0.15
C THR A 732 24.47 -39.53 -0.68
N LEU A 733 24.39 -40.06 -1.90
CA LEU A 733 23.15 -40.13 -2.68
C LEU A 733 22.67 -41.58 -2.69
N THR A 734 21.45 -41.81 -2.21
CA THR A 734 20.85 -43.14 -2.12
C THR A 734 19.65 -43.26 -3.05
N ALA A 735 19.62 -44.31 -3.87
CA ALA A 735 18.49 -44.69 -4.70
C ALA A 735 18.17 -46.18 -4.45
N ASP A 736 16.91 -46.49 -4.15
CA ASP A 736 16.52 -47.90 -4.00
C ASP A 736 16.55 -48.64 -5.35
N HIS A 737 16.19 -47.92 -6.42
CA HIS A 737 16.18 -48.43 -7.79
C HIS A 737 16.94 -47.46 -8.71
N ALA A 738 17.67 -48.00 -9.69
CA ALA A 738 18.57 -47.22 -10.55
C ALA A 738 17.84 -46.20 -11.45
N ASP A 739 16.58 -46.47 -11.81
CA ASP A 739 15.75 -45.56 -12.63
C ASP A 739 15.42 -44.24 -11.92
N SER A 740 15.51 -44.17 -10.59
CA SER A 740 15.41 -42.91 -9.84
C SER A 740 16.59 -41.95 -10.05
N LEU A 741 17.63 -42.32 -10.81
CA LEU A 741 18.82 -41.50 -11.05
C LEU A 741 18.81 -40.75 -12.40
N GLY A 742 17.71 -40.84 -13.16
CA GLY A 742 17.61 -40.22 -14.48
C GLY A 742 18.51 -40.89 -15.52
N THR A 743 18.70 -40.25 -16.67
CA THR A 743 19.42 -40.84 -17.83
C THR A 743 20.77 -40.18 -18.14
N GLY A 744 21.07 -39.04 -17.52
CA GLY A 744 22.33 -38.31 -17.75
C GLY A 744 23.52 -38.90 -16.99
N ALA A 745 24.75 -38.44 -17.32
CA ALA A 745 25.96 -38.91 -16.65
C ALA A 745 25.97 -38.59 -15.14
N ILE A 746 26.61 -39.44 -14.34
CA ILE A 746 26.80 -39.23 -12.90
C ILE A 746 28.26 -38.90 -12.61
N ALA A 747 28.51 -37.68 -12.12
CA ALA A 747 29.81 -37.24 -11.65
C ALA A 747 29.88 -37.36 -10.12
N ASN A 748 30.53 -38.42 -9.62
CA ASN A 748 30.54 -38.79 -8.21
C ASN A 748 31.87 -38.46 -7.53
N SER A 749 31.83 -37.57 -6.54
CA SER A 749 32.94 -37.30 -5.59
C SER A 749 32.61 -37.71 -4.14
N GLY A 750 31.43 -38.28 -3.90
CA GLY A 750 30.96 -38.75 -2.59
C GLY A 750 30.71 -40.25 -2.59
N VAL A 751 29.53 -40.65 -2.11
CA VAL A 751 29.05 -42.04 -2.13
C VAL A 751 27.76 -42.09 -2.95
N LEU A 752 27.72 -42.97 -3.95
CA LEU A 752 26.49 -43.34 -4.64
C LEU A 752 26.06 -44.72 -4.13
N GLN A 753 24.88 -44.81 -3.54
CA GLN A 753 24.30 -46.04 -3.03
C GLN A 753 23.09 -46.45 -3.86
N VAL A 754 23.10 -47.67 -4.41
CA VAL A 754 22.03 -48.16 -5.29
C VAL A 754 21.59 -49.56 -4.87
N GLY A 755 20.29 -49.77 -4.73
CA GLY A 755 19.70 -51.04 -4.31
C GLY A 755 19.63 -52.09 -5.42
N GLU A 756 18.99 -51.77 -6.53
CA GLU A 756 18.74 -52.69 -7.65
C GLU A 756 18.41 -51.93 -8.95
N GLY A 757 18.24 -52.65 -10.07
CA GLY A 757 17.87 -52.11 -11.38
C GLY A 757 19.03 -52.10 -12.38
N GLU A 758 18.84 -51.42 -13.50
CA GLU A 758 19.87 -51.22 -14.53
C GLU A 758 20.37 -49.76 -14.46
N LEU A 759 21.66 -49.58 -14.19
CA LEU A 759 22.31 -48.28 -14.20
C LEU A 759 23.01 -48.08 -15.54
N GLU A 760 22.28 -47.50 -16.48
CA GLU A 760 22.77 -47.15 -17.82
C GLU A 760 23.68 -45.90 -17.80
N ASN A 761 23.66 -45.12 -16.72
CA ASN A 761 24.39 -43.87 -16.61
C ASN A 761 25.91 -44.09 -16.65
N THR A 762 26.63 -43.22 -17.38
CA THR A 762 28.09 -43.11 -17.29
C THR A 762 28.48 -42.57 -15.89
N LEU A 763 29.16 -43.38 -15.09
CA LEU A 763 29.66 -43.01 -13.76
C LEU A 763 31.14 -42.62 -13.81
N SER A 764 31.47 -41.44 -13.27
CA SER A 764 32.83 -40.90 -13.25
C SER A 764 33.17 -40.26 -11.89
N GLY A 765 34.45 -39.95 -11.67
CA GLY A 765 34.93 -39.26 -10.47
C GLY A 765 35.61 -40.15 -9.43
N ALA A 766 35.95 -39.59 -8.28
CA ALA A 766 36.72 -40.28 -7.23
C ALA A 766 35.84 -40.91 -6.14
N GLY A 767 34.53 -40.74 -6.21
CA GLY A 767 33.56 -41.26 -5.25
C GLY A 767 33.36 -42.78 -5.36
N SER A 768 32.82 -43.38 -4.30
CA SER A 768 32.55 -44.81 -4.21
C SER A 768 31.14 -45.18 -4.71
N LEU A 769 30.99 -46.40 -5.22
CA LEU A 769 29.70 -47.03 -5.51
C LEU A 769 29.40 -48.08 -4.43
N VAL A 770 28.19 -48.08 -3.88
CA VAL A 770 27.74 -49.06 -2.88
C VAL A 770 26.47 -49.74 -3.38
N LYS A 771 26.57 -51.03 -3.68
CA LYS A 771 25.43 -51.91 -3.95
C LYS A 771 24.82 -52.36 -2.62
N THR A 772 23.55 -52.02 -2.41
CA THR A 772 22.75 -52.40 -1.23
C THR A 772 21.59 -53.31 -1.60
N GLY A 773 20.82 -53.74 -0.59
CA GLY A 773 19.67 -54.61 -0.79
C GLY A 773 20.04 -56.03 -1.24
N THR A 774 19.01 -56.85 -1.46
CA THR A 774 19.17 -58.25 -1.88
C THR A 774 18.97 -58.47 -3.38
N GLY A 775 18.51 -57.45 -4.11
CA GLY A 775 18.25 -57.51 -5.55
C GLY A 775 19.52 -57.49 -6.40
N GLU A 776 19.34 -57.39 -7.71
CA GLU A 776 20.40 -57.30 -8.71
C GLU A 776 20.56 -55.84 -9.19
N LEU A 777 21.80 -55.37 -9.28
CA LEU A 777 22.16 -54.11 -9.96
C LEU A 777 23.01 -54.46 -11.16
N THR A 778 22.62 -54.00 -12.34
CA THR A 778 23.41 -54.13 -13.57
C THR A 778 24.08 -52.81 -13.90
N LEU A 779 25.39 -52.81 -14.14
CA LEU A 779 26.11 -51.66 -14.66
C LEU A 779 26.33 -51.86 -16.16
N SER A 780 25.66 -51.05 -16.97
CA SER A 780 25.78 -51.09 -18.44
C SER A 780 26.46 -49.84 -19.02
N GLY A 781 26.67 -48.79 -18.21
CA GLY A 781 27.41 -47.58 -18.61
C GLY A 781 28.94 -47.77 -18.71
N ASP A 782 29.57 -46.93 -19.54
CA ASP A 782 31.03 -46.83 -19.66
C ASP A 782 31.62 -46.10 -18.44
N ASN A 783 31.97 -46.87 -17.41
CA ASN A 783 32.28 -46.30 -16.09
C ASN A 783 33.79 -46.04 -15.90
N SER A 784 34.14 -44.84 -15.45
CA SER A 784 35.54 -44.40 -15.26
C SER A 784 35.83 -43.92 -13.83
N TYR A 785 34.97 -44.26 -12.86
CA TYR A 785 35.16 -43.86 -11.47
C TYR A 785 36.29 -44.66 -10.81
N SER A 786 36.99 -44.03 -9.87
CA SER A 786 38.17 -44.61 -9.21
C SER A 786 37.97 -44.96 -7.74
N GLY A 787 36.84 -44.57 -7.14
CA GLY A 787 36.49 -44.96 -5.78
C GLY A 787 36.09 -46.44 -5.68
N THR A 788 36.13 -46.98 -4.46
CA THR A 788 35.81 -48.39 -4.20
C THR A 788 34.36 -48.73 -4.57
N THR A 789 34.17 -49.89 -5.21
CA THR A 789 32.87 -50.55 -5.36
C THR A 789 32.64 -51.48 -4.17
N THR A 790 31.60 -51.26 -3.38
CA THR A 790 31.24 -52.10 -2.24
C THR A 790 29.94 -52.84 -2.52
N ILE A 791 29.96 -54.18 -2.48
CA ILE A 791 28.77 -55.02 -2.60
C ILE A 791 28.44 -55.52 -1.20
N THR A 792 27.43 -54.92 -0.57
CA THR A 792 27.01 -55.30 0.80
C THR A 792 26.13 -56.54 0.80
N GLY A 793 25.43 -56.81 -0.31
CA GLY A 793 24.54 -57.95 -0.51
C GLY A 793 23.93 -57.96 -1.92
N GLY A 794 23.20 -59.03 -2.25
CA GLY A 794 22.62 -59.22 -3.59
C GLY A 794 23.69 -59.48 -4.67
N THR A 795 23.34 -59.16 -5.92
CA THR A 795 24.20 -59.36 -7.10
C THR A 795 24.55 -58.01 -7.74
N LEU A 796 25.82 -57.79 -8.06
CA LEU A 796 26.26 -56.76 -8.99
C LEU A 796 26.67 -57.44 -10.30
N THR A 797 26.04 -57.06 -11.41
CA THR A 797 26.29 -57.61 -12.74
C THR A 797 26.94 -56.56 -13.63
N ALA A 798 27.97 -56.97 -14.36
CA ALA A 798 28.61 -56.19 -15.40
C ALA A 798 28.88 -57.09 -16.61
N ASP A 799 28.38 -56.72 -17.79
CA ASP A 799 28.62 -57.50 -19.00
C ASP A 799 30.12 -57.48 -19.37
N HIS A 800 30.78 -56.34 -19.15
CA HIS A 800 32.21 -56.15 -19.35
C HIS A 800 32.87 -55.62 -18.07
N ALA A 801 34.11 -56.04 -17.83
CA ALA A 801 34.86 -55.67 -16.63
C ALA A 801 35.13 -54.15 -16.51
N ASP A 802 35.21 -53.43 -17.63
CA ASP A 802 35.41 -51.96 -17.66
C ASP A 802 34.20 -51.17 -17.13
N SER A 803 33.00 -51.76 -17.10
CA SER A 803 31.83 -51.17 -16.44
C SER A 803 31.96 -51.10 -14.91
N LEU A 804 33.00 -51.69 -14.29
CA LEU A 804 33.21 -51.67 -12.83
C LEU A 804 34.15 -50.55 -12.35
N GLY A 805 34.59 -49.66 -13.26
CA GLY A 805 35.55 -48.60 -12.95
C GLY A 805 36.94 -49.15 -12.59
N THR A 806 37.79 -48.30 -12.00
CA THR A 806 39.19 -48.65 -11.69
C THR A 806 39.47 -48.84 -10.20
N GLY A 807 38.46 -48.66 -9.35
CA GLY A 807 38.60 -48.76 -7.89
C GLY A 807 38.69 -50.20 -7.38
N THR A 808 38.98 -50.39 -6.09
CA THR A 808 38.92 -51.73 -5.48
C THR A 808 37.48 -52.24 -5.40
N ILE A 809 37.28 -53.56 -5.38
CA ILE A 809 35.97 -54.19 -5.19
C ILE A 809 35.95 -54.94 -3.85
N ALA A 810 35.10 -54.48 -2.92
CA ALA A 810 34.82 -55.14 -1.65
C ALA A 810 33.50 -55.91 -1.76
N ASN A 811 33.57 -57.22 -1.99
CA ASN A 811 32.44 -58.06 -2.29
C ASN A 811 32.01 -58.91 -1.08
N SER A 812 30.79 -58.72 -0.59
CA SER A 812 30.12 -59.59 0.40
C SER A 812 28.89 -60.31 -0.17
N GLY A 813 28.54 -60.08 -1.44
CA GLY A 813 27.42 -60.69 -2.16
C GLY A 813 27.91 -61.53 -3.33
N VAL A 814 27.36 -61.27 -4.52
CA VAL A 814 27.77 -61.90 -5.78
C VAL A 814 28.24 -60.81 -6.74
N LEU A 815 29.45 -60.98 -7.29
CA LEU A 815 29.92 -60.19 -8.44
C LEU A 815 29.82 -61.06 -9.69
N GLN A 816 29.03 -60.65 -10.67
CA GLN A 816 28.86 -61.34 -11.93
C GLN A 816 29.50 -60.53 -13.06
N VAL A 817 30.42 -61.15 -13.81
CA VAL A 817 31.15 -60.49 -14.90
C VAL A 817 31.10 -61.35 -16.17
N GLY A 818 30.78 -60.75 -17.31
CA GLY A 818 30.68 -61.43 -18.60
C GLY A 818 32.05 -61.65 -19.28
N GLU A 819 32.79 -60.58 -19.56
CA GLU A 819 34.09 -60.64 -20.26
C GLU A 819 34.98 -59.42 -19.97
N GLY A 820 36.21 -59.43 -20.49
CA GLY A 820 37.17 -58.33 -20.37
C GLY A 820 38.31 -58.61 -19.39
N GLU A 821 39.06 -57.57 -19.05
CA GLU A 821 40.14 -57.64 -18.07
C GLU A 821 39.70 -56.97 -16.76
N LEU A 822 39.63 -57.75 -15.69
CA LEU A 822 39.33 -57.26 -14.34
C LEU A 822 40.64 -56.93 -13.62
N GLU A 823 41.10 -55.70 -13.81
CA GLU A 823 42.28 -55.14 -13.14
C GLU A 823 42.02 -54.82 -11.66
N ASN A 824 40.76 -54.73 -11.25
CA ASN A 824 40.37 -54.35 -9.90
C ASN A 824 40.83 -55.38 -8.86
N THR A 825 41.36 -54.90 -7.73
CA THR A 825 41.58 -55.73 -6.54
C THR A 825 40.24 -56.21 -5.97
N LEU A 826 39.94 -57.51 -6.05
CA LEU A 826 38.73 -58.12 -5.49
C LEU A 826 38.99 -58.71 -4.09
N SER A 827 38.16 -58.35 -3.12
CA SER A 827 38.27 -58.79 -1.72
C SER A 827 36.91 -59.11 -1.10
N GLY A 828 36.91 -59.73 0.08
CA GLY A 828 35.69 -60.01 0.87
C GLY A 828 35.21 -61.46 0.80
N SER A 829 34.05 -61.74 1.38
CA SER A 829 33.50 -63.11 1.49
C SER A 829 32.52 -63.50 0.38
N GLY A 830 32.23 -62.57 -0.53
CA GLY A 830 31.32 -62.79 -1.65
C GLY A 830 31.92 -63.64 -2.76
N SER A 831 31.06 -64.18 -3.63
CA SER A 831 31.45 -65.04 -4.76
C SER A 831 31.67 -64.25 -6.05
N LEU A 832 32.52 -64.79 -6.92
CA LEU A 832 32.70 -64.33 -8.30
C LEU A 832 31.97 -65.30 -9.26
N VAL A 833 31.20 -64.78 -10.20
CA VAL A 833 30.51 -65.56 -11.23
C VAL A 833 30.92 -65.07 -12.61
N LYS A 834 31.67 -65.89 -13.33
CA LYS A 834 31.96 -65.68 -14.75
C LYS A 834 30.76 -66.14 -15.59
N THR A 835 30.23 -65.22 -16.38
CA THR A 835 29.11 -65.43 -17.30
C THR A 835 29.50 -65.13 -18.73
N GLY A 836 28.56 -65.24 -19.68
CA GLY A 836 28.84 -65.01 -21.09
C GLY A 836 29.76 -66.06 -21.72
N THR A 837 29.98 -65.93 -23.02
CA THR A 837 30.81 -66.86 -23.81
C THR A 837 32.25 -66.39 -24.02
N GLY A 838 32.54 -65.12 -23.71
CA GLY A 838 33.86 -64.52 -23.87
C GLY A 838 34.87 -64.93 -22.79
N GLU A 839 36.02 -64.26 -22.81
CA GLU A 839 37.11 -64.44 -21.84
C GLU A 839 37.07 -63.35 -20.78
N LEU A 840 37.22 -63.74 -19.50
CA LEU A 840 37.50 -62.83 -18.40
C LEU A 840 38.89 -63.11 -17.88
N THR A 841 39.74 -62.08 -17.84
CA THR A 841 41.09 -62.17 -17.25
C THR A 841 41.10 -61.51 -15.89
N LEU A 842 41.60 -62.22 -14.87
CA LEU A 842 41.81 -61.68 -13.54
C LEU A 842 43.28 -61.25 -13.38
N SER A 843 43.53 -59.94 -13.48
CA SER A 843 44.89 -59.36 -13.33
C SER A 843 45.09 -58.62 -12.00
N GLY A 844 44.01 -58.35 -11.25
CA GLY A 844 44.08 -57.73 -9.92
C GLY A 844 44.61 -58.65 -8.79
N ASP A 845 45.09 -58.03 -7.72
CA ASP A 845 45.53 -58.70 -6.47
C ASP A 845 44.32 -59.22 -5.66
N ASN A 846 43.82 -60.40 -6.00
CA ASN A 846 42.56 -60.89 -5.44
C ASN A 846 42.74 -61.66 -4.12
N THR A 847 41.88 -61.37 -3.14
CA THR A 847 41.91 -61.96 -1.78
C THR A 847 40.53 -62.40 -1.28
N TYR A 848 39.55 -62.50 -2.19
CA TYR A 848 38.20 -62.93 -1.83
C TYR A 848 38.18 -64.41 -1.42
N SER A 849 37.30 -64.74 -0.47
CA SER A 849 37.18 -66.09 0.09
C SER A 849 35.91 -66.82 -0.32
N GLY A 850 34.96 -66.13 -0.96
CA GLY A 850 33.81 -66.79 -1.60
C GLY A 850 34.24 -67.59 -2.84
N GLY A 851 33.39 -68.51 -3.28
CA GLY A 851 33.69 -69.38 -4.42
C GLY A 851 33.68 -68.64 -5.77
N THR A 852 34.27 -69.28 -6.77
CA THR A 852 34.28 -68.83 -8.17
C THR A 852 33.46 -69.80 -9.01
N THR A 853 32.42 -69.30 -9.68
CA THR A 853 31.59 -70.10 -10.59
C THR A 853 31.86 -69.67 -12.03
N ILE A 854 32.26 -70.61 -12.89
CA ILE A 854 32.40 -70.39 -14.33
C ILE A 854 31.23 -71.06 -15.02
N THR A 855 30.21 -70.28 -15.38
CA THR A 855 29.00 -70.82 -16.03
C THR A 855 29.24 -71.16 -17.51
N GLY A 856 30.21 -70.51 -18.14
CA GLY A 856 30.60 -70.69 -19.54
C GLY A 856 31.76 -69.75 -19.94
N GLY A 857 32.23 -69.87 -21.18
CA GLY A 857 33.37 -69.10 -21.68
C GLY A 857 34.69 -69.49 -21.01
N THR A 858 35.63 -68.55 -20.98
CA THR A 858 36.98 -68.75 -20.42
C THR A 858 37.21 -67.80 -19.24
N LEU A 859 37.72 -68.31 -18.12
CA LEU A 859 38.31 -67.51 -17.05
C LEU A 859 39.82 -67.72 -17.07
N THR A 860 40.58 -66.64 -17.20
CA THR A 860 42.04 -66.66 -17.28
C THR A 860 42.65 -65.99 -16.05
N ALA A 861 43.63 -66.65 -15.43
CA ALA A 861 44.42 -66.11 -14.34
C ALA A 861 45.90 -66.40 -14.58
N ASP A 862 46.73 -65.35 -14.67
CA ASP A 862 48.17 -65.54 -14.86
C ASP A 862 48.83 -66.25 -13.66
N HIS A 863 48.32 -66.00 -12.46
CA HIS A 863 48.75 -66.65 -11.22
C HIS A 863 47.55 -67.28 -10.50
N ALA A 864 47.75 -68.46 -9.91
CA ALA A 864 46.69 -69.17 -9.18
C ALA A 864 46.10 -68.34 -8.03
N ASP A 865 46.91 -67.51 -7.36
CA ASP A 865 46.46 -66.65 -6.25
C ASP A 865 45.40 -65.60 -6.69
N SER A 866 45.33 -65.25 -7.98
CA SER A 866 44.31 -64.34 -8.52
C SER A 866 42.89 -64.93 -8.49
N LEU A 867 42.74 -66.24 -8.23
CA LEU A 867 41.45 -66.93 -8.12
C LEU A 867 40.87 -66.93 -6.69
N GLY A 868 41.50 -66.21 -5.76
CA GLY A 868 41.07 -66.17 -4.36
C GLY A 868 41.23 -67.53 -3.67
N SER A 869 40.57 -67.71 -2.53
CA SER A 869 40.70 -68.93 -1.71
C SER A 869 39.47 -69.84 -1.71
N GLY A 870 38.38 -69.46 -2.37
CA GLY A 870 37.14 -70.24 -2.40
C GLY A 870 37.14 -71.38 -3.43
N ASP A 871 36.18 -72.29 -3.33
CA ASP A 871 36.04 -73.39 -4.30
C ASP A 871 35.72 -72.87 -5.71
N ILE A 872 36.13 -73.62 -6.73
CA ILE A 872 35.88 -73.30 -8.14
C ILE A 872 34.91 -74.34 -8.74
N ASP A 873 33.72 -73.89 -9.16
CA ASP A 873 32.78 -74.67 -9.98
C ASP A 873 32.96 -74.28 -11.45
N ASN A 874 33.68 -75.11 -12.20
CA ASN A 874 34.04 -74.84 -13.58
C ASN A 874 33.14 -75.62 -14.54
N ASN A 875 32.29 -74.92 -15.29
CA ASN A 875 31.52 -75.45 -16.42
C ASN A 875 31.93 -74.87 -17.78
N GLY A 876 33.03 -74.11 -17.81
CA GLY A 876 33.63 -73.53 -19.03
C GLY A 876 35.09 -73.97 -19.20
N VAL A 877 35.98 -73.00 -19.38
CA VAL A 877 37.42 -73.20 -19.43
C VAL A 877 38.07 -72.36 -18.33
N LEU A 878 38.87 -72.99 -17.48
CA LEU A 878 39.75 -72.29 -16.54
C LEU A 878 41.18 -72.34 -17.06
N GLN A 879 41.78 -71.19 -17.36
CA GLN A 879 43.19 -71.08 -17.74
C GLN A 879 44.01 -70.52 -16.58
N VAL A 880 45.11 -71.21 -16.23
CA VAL A 880 46.00 -70.79 -15.13
C VAL A 880 47.45 -70.82 -15.60
N GLY A 881 48.18 -69.73 -15.38
CA GLY A 881 49.58 -69.58 -15.80
C GLY A 881 50.56 -70.33 -14.90
N GLU A 882 50.63 -69.97 -13.63
CA GLU A 882 51.58 -70.53 -12.68
C GLU A 882 51.10 -70.37 -11.21
N GLY A 883 51.85 -70.93 -10.27
CA GLY A 883 51.57 -70.84 -8.83
C GLY A 883 50.99 -72.13 -8.24
N GLU A 884 50.36 -72.03 -7.07
CA GLU A 884 49.77 -73.18 -6.37
C GLU A 884 48.24 -73.03 -6.31
N LEU A 885 47.51 -73.86 -7.07
CA LEU A 885 46.06 -73.88 -7.05
C LEU A 885 45.58 -74.75 -5.88
N LYS A 886 45.29 -74.08 -4.76
CA LYS A 886 44.78 -74.68 -3.52
C LYS A 886 43.27 -74.90 -3.53
N ASN A 887 42.58 -74.26 -4.47
CA ASN A 887 41.13 -74.28 -4.57
C ASN A 887 40.63 -75.69 -4.94
N THR A 888 39.51 -76.10 -4.37
CA THR A 888 38.76 -77.30 -4.82
C THR A 888 38.22 -77.02 -6.22
N LEU A 889 38.67 -77.75 -7.26
CA LEU A 889 38.14 -77.59 -8.62
C LEU A 889 37.12 -78.69 -8.95
N SER A 890 35.91 -78.29 -9.31
CA SER A 890 34.80 -79.18 -9.65
C SER A 890 34.11 -78.78 -10.96
N GLY A 891 33.14 -79.56 -11.41
CA GLY A 891 32.31 -79.24 -12.58
C GLY A 891 32.65 -80.02 -13.87
N THR A 892 32.07 -79.58 -14.99
CA THR A 892 32.18 -80.25 -16.29
C THR A 892 33.18 -79.59 -17.26
N GLY A 893 33.70 -78.43 -16.88
CA GLY A 893 34.64 -77.62 -17.66
C GLY A 893 36.07 -78.15 -17.64
N SER A 894 36.89 -77.63 -18.55
CA SER A 894 38.29 -78.00 -18.73
C SER A 894 39.24 -77.09 -17.97
N LEU A 895 40.39 -77.64 -17.55
CA LEU A 895 41.54 -76.90 -17.03
C LEU A 895 42.60 -76.76 -18.12
N VAL A 896 43.16 -75.57 -18.30
CA VAL A 896 44.28 -75.32 -19.22
C VAL A 896 45.43 -74.67 -18.44
N LYS A 897 46.57 -75.35 -18.40
CA LYS A 897 47.83 -74.78 -17.93
C LYS A 897 48.47 -74.01 -19.09
N ILE A 898 48.61 -72.70 -18.92
CA ILE A 898 49.22 -71.78 -19.88
C ILE A 898 50.57 -71.27 -19.37
N GLY A 899 51.37 -70.65 -20.25
CA GLY A 899 52.66 -70.05 -19.87
C GLY A 899 53.76 -71.05 -19.49
N THR A 900 55.00 -70.57 -19.42
CA THR A 900 56.18 -71.42 -19.21
C THR A 900 56.44 -71.80 -17.74
N GLY A 901 55.70 -71.22 -16.80
CA GLY A 901 55.88 -71.43 -15.36
C GLY A 901 55.37 -72.78 -14.86
N GLU A 902 55.48 -72.99 -13.54
CA GLU A 902 54.99 -74.21 -12.87
C GLU A 902 53.63 -73.94 -12.23
N LEU A 903 52.67 -74.85 -12.42
CA LEU A 903 51.39 -74.84 -11.71
C LEU A 903 51.28 -76.12 -10.88
N THR A 904 51.11 -75.98 -9.57
CA THR A 904 50.87 -77.10 -8.66
C THR A 904 49.39 -77.19 -8.32
N LEU A 905 48.79 -78.37 -8.49
CA LEU A 905 47.42 -78.66 -8.06
C LEU A 905 47.47 -79.31 -6.67
N SER A 906 47.10 -78.56 -5.63
CA SER A 906 47.06 -79.06 -4.25
C SER A 906 45.65 -79.16 -3.66
N GLY A 907 44.64 -78.63 -4.34
CA GLY A 907 43.23 -78.78 -3.98
C GLY A 907 42.63 -80.16 -4.30
N ASP A 908 41.48 -80.45 -3.70
CA ASP A 908 40.68 -81.66 -3.94
C ASP A 908 39.89 -81.52 -5.26
N ASN A 909 40.39 -82.11 -6.34
CA ASN A 909 39.84 -81.87 -7.67
C ASN A 909 38.93 -83.01 -8.15
N THR A 910 37.71 -82.66 -8.60
CA THR A 910 36.68 -83.62 -9.05
C THR A 910 36.08 -83.28 -10.42
N TYR A 911 36.67 -82.30 -11.13
CA TYR A 911 36.20 -81.90 -12.46
C TYR A 911 36.31 -83.05 -13.48
N SER A 912 35.39 -83.04 -14.44
CA SER A 912 35.23 -84.10 -15.45
C SER A 912 35.65 -83.69 -16.86
N GLY A 913 35.86 -82.39 -17.10
CA GLY A 913 36.45 -81.90 -18.34
C GLY A 913 37.94 -82.26 -18.43
N GLY A 914 38.50 -82.15 -19.63
CA GLY A 914 39.90 -82.47 -19.89
C GLY A 914 40.88 -81.45 -19.29
N THR A 915 42.12 -81.87 -19.14
CA THR A 915 43.25 -81.02 -18.73
C THR A 915 44.19 -80.84 -19.91
N THR A 916 44.46 -79.59 -20.28
CA THR A 916 45.44 -79.27 -21.34
C THR A 916 46.64 -78.60 -20.70
N ILE A 917 47.85 -79.06 -21.03
CA ILE A 917 49.11 -78.42 -20.66
C ILE A 917 49.68 -77.86 -21.95
N ASP A 918 49.45 -76.57 -22.20
CA ASP A 918 49.91 -75.93 -23.44
C ASP A 918 51.42 -75.71 -23.43
N ASP A 919 51.97 -75.31 -22.27
CA ASP A 919 53.40 -75.11 -22.03
C ASP A 919 53.72 -75.18 -20.53
N GLY A 920 55.01 -75.18 -20.18
CA GLY A 920 55.49 -75.19 -18.79
C GLY A 920 55.29 -76.53 -18.09
N VAL A 921 55.12 -76.48 -16.77
CA VAL A 921 55.02 -77.68 -15.91
C VAL A 921 53.70 -77.67 -15.14
N LEU A 922 52.95 -78.76 -15.21
CA LEU A 922 51.83 -79.05 -14.31
C LEU A 922 52.29 -80.10 -13.29
N ILE A 923 52.15 -79.80 -12.01
CA ILE A 923 52.57 -80.65 -10.89
C ILE A 923 51.34 -81.11 -10.13
N ALA A 924 51.21 -82.42 -9.92
CA ALA A 924 50.20 -83.02 -9.06
C ALA A 924 50.88 -84.00 -8.10
N ASP A 925 50.83 -83.72 -6.79
CA ASP A 925 51.41 -84.64 -5.80
C ASP A 925 50.70 -86.00 -5.81
N ASN A 926 49.39 -86.00 -6.07
CA ASN A 926 48.59 -87.20 -6.25
C ASN A 926 47.84 -87.15 -7.60
N ALA A 927 47.75 -88.30 -8.27
CA ALA A 927 47.04 -88.43 -9.54
C ALA A 927 45.54 -88.04 -9.46
N ASP A 928 44.89 -88.22 -8.31
CA ASP A 928 43.48 -87.83 -8.12
C ASP A 928 43.26 -86.30 -8.24
N SER A 929 44.32 -85.48 -8.10
CA SER A 929 44.25 -84.02 -8.30
C SER A 929 44.09 -83.60 -9.76
N LEU A 930 44.19 -84.52 -10.73
CA LEU A 930 44.06 -84.24 -12.16
C LEU A 930 42.64 -84.45 -12.72
N GLY A 931 41.65 -84.64 -11.85
CA GLY A 931 40.26 -84.88 -12.25
C GLY A 931 40.10 -86.18 -13.05
N THR A 932 39.03 -86.29 -13.83
CA THR A 932 38.68 -87.55 -14.54
C THR A 932 38.73 -87.46 -16.08
N GLY A 933 38.92 -86.27 -16.65
CA GLY A 933 38.97 -86.05 -18.08
C GLY A 933 40.31 -86.47 -18.72
N THR A 934 40.40 -86.46 -20.06
CA THR A 934 41.66 -86.73 -20.78
C THR A 934 42.70 -85.64 -20.51
N ILE A 935 43.98 -85.99 -20.53
CA ILE A 935 45.08 -85.02 -20.41
C ILE A 935 45.79 -84.87 -21.76
N ALA A 936 45.77 -83.66 -22.32
CA ALA A 936 46.56 -83.26 -23.50
C ALA A 936 47.81 -82.53 -23.03
N ASN A 937 48.95 -83.23 -22.99
CA ASN A 937 50.20 -82.73 -22.47
C ASN A 937 51.14 -82.30 -23.61
N ASN A 938 51.38 -81.00 -23.76
CA ASN A 938 52.40 -80.44 -24.66
C ASN A 938 53.62 -79.86 -23.94
N GLY A 939 53.57 -79.73 -22.60
CA GLY A 939 54.66 -79.30 -21.73
C GLY A 939 55.26 -80.44 -20.91
N VAL A 940 55.26 -80.31 -19.59
CA VAL A 940 55.69 -81.34 -18.64
C VAL A 940 54.57 -81.62 -17.64
N LEU A 941 54.18 -82.88 -17.49
CA LEU A 941 53.30 -83.33 -16.41
C LEU A 941 54.16 -84.03 -15.35
N GLN A 942 54.17 -83.52 -14.12
CA GLN A 942 54.81 -84.18 -12.98
C GLN A 942 53.75 -84.77 -12.07
N VAL A 943 53.89 -86.05 -11.72
CA VAL A 943 52.94 -86.75 -10.83
C VAL A 943 53.69 -87.50 -9.73
N GLY A 944 53.30 -87.30 -8.48
CA GLY A 944 53.93 -87.91 -7.31
C GLY A 944 53.56 -89.37 -7.09
N GLU A 945 52.28 -89.64 -6.84
CA GLU A 945 51.77 -90.98 -6.54
C GLU A 945 50.29 -91.14 -6.92
N GLY A 946 49.76 -92.36 -6.80
CA GLY A 946 48.36 -92.68 -7.04
C GLY A 946 48.10 -93.42 -8.35
N GLU A 947 46.85 -93.43 -8.79
CA GLU A 947 46.41 -94.12 -10.00
C GLU A 947 45.97 -93.08 -11.04
N LEU A 948 46.76 -92.91 -12.11
CA LEU A 948 46.41 -92.03 -13.21
C LEU A 948 45.39 -92.72 -14.13
N LYS A 949 44.12 -92.42 -13.89
CA LYS A 949 42.99 -92.95 -14.69
C LYS A 949 42.80 -92.22 -16.01
N ASN A 950 43.42 -91.05 -16.16
CA ASN A 950 43.29 -90.19 -17.32
C ASN A 950 44.09 -90.75 -18.50
N THR A 951 43.52 -90.71 -19.70
CA THR A 951 44.28 -90.96 -20.94
C THR A 951 45.17 -89.76 -21.26
N LEU A 952 46.47 -90.02 -21.45
CA LEU A 952 47.49 -89.03 -21.70
C LEU A 952 47.87 -89.00 -23.19
N SER A 953 47.90 -87.80 -23.79
CA SER A 953 48.24 -87.56 -25.21
C SER A 953 49.11 -86.31 -25.36
N GLY A 954 49.62 -86.03 -26.57
CA GLY A 954 50.38 -84.81 -26.87
C GLY A 954 51.90 -85.01 -26.97
N THR A 955 52.64 -83.90 -27.15
CA THR A 955 54.10 -83.97 -27.38
C THR A 955 54.96 -83.81 -26.13
N GLY A 956 54.34 -83.51 -25.00
CA GLY A 956 54.98 -83.22 -23.72
C GLY A 956 55.46 -84.47 -22.98
N SER A 957 56.32 -84.26 -21.98
CA SER A 957 56.91 -85.33 -21.17
C SER A 957 56.13 -85.62 -19.90
N LEU A 958 56.16 -86.86 -19.43
CA LEU A 958 55.68 -87.28 -18.12
C LEU A 958 56.87 -87.46 -17.17
N VAL A 959 56.80 -86.93 -15.95
CA VAL A 959 57.80 -87.12 -14.91
C VAL A 959 57.15 -87.69 -13.65
N LYS A 960 57.56 -88.90 -13.28
CA LYS A 960 57.22 -89.49 -11.99
C LYS A 960 58.17 -88.92 -10.93
N ILE A 961 57.62 -88.18 -9.98
CA ILE A 961 58.32 -87.56 -8.86
C ILE A 961 57.97 -88.26 -7.54
N GLY A 962 58.70 -87.99 -6.46
CA GLY A 962 58.43 -88.55 -5.13
C GLY A 962 58.67 -90.06 -5.00
N THR A 963 58.66 -90.56 -3.77
CA THR A 963 59.02 -91.96 -3.45
C THR A 963 57.86 -92.95 -3.57
N GLY A 964 56.62 -92.47 -3.75
CA GLY A 964 55.42 -93.29 -3.85
C GLY A 964 55.28 -94.07 -5.17
N GLU A 965 54.18 -94.79 -5.32
CA GLU A 965 53.85 -95.56 -6.53
C GLU A 965 52.88 -94.75 -7.41
N LEU A 966 53.16 -94.65 -8.70
CA LEU A 966 52.23 -94.12 -9.71
C LEU A 966 51.85 -95.23 -10.67
N THR A 967 50.56 -95.48 -10.86
CA THR A 967 50.05 -96.43 -11.85
C THR A 967 49.53 -95.69 -13.08
N LEU A 968 50.00 -96.07 -14.26
CA LEU A 968 49.48 -95.64 -15.54
C LEU A 968 48.58 -96.72 -16.11
N ASN A 969 47.32 -96.37 -16.31
CA ASN A 969 46.31 -97.26 -16.87
C ASN A 969 46.04 -96.94 -18.33
N GLY A 970 45.47 -97.94 -19.03
CA GLY A 970 45.04 -97.80 -20.42
C GLY A 970 46.19 -97.53 -21.40
N ASP A 971 45.83 -97.30 -22.65
CA ASP A 971 46.77 -96.96 -23.71
C ASP A 971 46.95 -95.44 -23.73
N ASN A 972 48.20 -94.97 -23.81
CA ASN A 972 48.52 -93.55 -23.84
C ASN A 972 49.25 -93.19 -25.14
N ASP A 973 48.94 -92.03 -25.72
CA ASP A 973 49.40 -91.61 -27.05
C ASP A 973 50.40 -90.45 -27.02
N TYR A 974 50.95 -90.10 -25.85
CA TYR A 974 51.95 -89.03 -25.75
C TYR A 974 53.30 -89.47 -26.36
N SER A 975 53.96 -88.53 -27.03
CA SER A 975 55.24 -88.77 -27.72
C SER A 975 56.46 -88.20 -27.00
N GLY A 976 56.26 -87.36 -25.98
CA GLY A 976 57.36 -86.91 -25.13
C GLY A 976 57.85 -88.03 -24.21
N GLY A 977 59.07 -87.87 -23.67
CA GLY A 977 59.68 -88.89 -22.84
C GLY A 977 59.01 -89.07 -21.47
N THR A 978 59.23 -90.24 -20.87
CA THR A 978 58.82 -90.55 -19.50
C THR A 978 60.05 -90.63 -18.60
N THR A 979 60.15 -89.75 -17.61
CA THR A 979 61.23 -89.77 -16.63
C THR A 979 60.72 -90.31 -15.30
N ILE A 980 61.42 -91.26 -14.70
CA ILE A 980 61.15 -91.74 -13.34
C ILE A 980 62.29 -91.24 -12.48
N ASP A 981 62.09 -90.11 -11.79
CA ASP A 981 63.14 -89.50 -10.97
C ASP A 981 63.36 -90.30 -9.69
N ASP A 982 62.28 -90.77 -9.06
CA ASP A 982 62.30 -91.60 -7.83
C ASP A 982 61.00 -92.43 -7.70
N GLY A 983 60.98 -93.37 -6.77
CA GLY A 983 59.82 -94.21 -6.48
C GLY A 983 59.54 -95.28 -7.54
N VAL A 984 58.27 -95.68 -7.68
CA VAL A 984 57.82 -96.74 -8.60
C VAL A 984 56.83 -96.17 -9.62
N LEU A 985 57.09 -96.40 -10.90
CA LEU A 985 56.10 -96.24 -11.97
C LEU A 985 55.61 -97.62 -12.38
N ILE A 986 54.31 -97.86 -12.30
CA ILE A 986 53.63 -99.09 -12.71
C ILE A 986 52.92 -98.79 -14.02
N ALA A 987 53.26 -99.50 -15.07
CA ALA A 987 52.56 -99.48 -16.35
C ALA A 987 51.78 -100.80 -16.50
N ASP A 988 50.46 -100.73 -16.52
CA ASP A 988 49.59 -101.91 -16.62
C ASP A 988 49.89 -102.74 -17.88
N ASN A 989 50.24 -102.07 -18.97
CA ASN A 989 50.77 -102.66 -20.17
C ASN A 989 51.81 -101.73 -20.83
N ALA A 990 52.53 -102.21 -21.85
CA ALA A 990 53.58 -101.45 -22.51
C ALA A 990 53.08 -100.15 -23.17
N ASP A 991 51.86 -100.13 -23.72
CA ASP A 991 51.28 -98.96 -24.40
C ASP A 991 50.84 -97.87 -23.40
N SER A 992 50.80 -98.17 -22.09
CA SER A 992 50.58 -97.16 -21.05
C SER A 992 51.73 -96.14 -20.93
N LEU A 993 52.92 -96.44 -21.46
CA LEU A 993 54.10 -95.56 -21.42
C LEU A 993 54.23 -94.63 -22.63
N GLY A 994 53.24 -94.59 -23.52
CA GLY A 994 53.32 -93.77 -24.74
C GLY A 994 54.43 -94.22 -25.69
N THR A 995 54.87 -93.32 -26.55
CA THR A 995 55.87 -93.63 -27.60
C THR A 995 57.26 -93.02 -27.37
N GLY A 996 57.39 -92.14 -26.36
CA GLY A 996 58.64 -91.46 -26.05
C GLY A 996 59.67 -92.32 -25.31
N ALA A 997 60.91 -91.85 -25.21
CA ALA A 997 61.96 -92.56 -24.47
C ALA A 997 61.65 -92.60 -22.95
N VAL A 998 62.01 -93.68 -22.27
CA VAL A 998 61.86 -93.84 -20.82
C VAL A 998 63.23 -93.72 -20.13
N ALA A 999 63.39 -92.70 -19.28
CA ALA A 999 64.55 -92.50 -18.42
C ALA A 999 64.22 -92.93 -16.99
N ASN A 1000 64.61 -94.16 -16.63
CA ASN A 1000 64.28 -94.77 -15.35
C ASN A 1000 65.43 -94.62 -14.33
N ASN A 1001 65.25 -93.80 -13.30
CA ASN A 1001 66.17 -93.70 -12.16
C ASN A 1001 65.62 -94.33 -10.87
N GLY A 1002 64.33 -94.70 -10.83
CA GLY A 1002 63.67 -95.42 -9.74
C GLY A 1002 63.39 -96.89 -10.07
N VAL A 1003 62.12 -97.28 -10.02
CA VAL A 1003 61.63 -98.61 -10.41
C VAL A 1003 60.55 -98.45 -11.49
N LEU A 1004 60.74 -99.11 -12.64
CA LEU A 1004 59.71 -99.24 -13.66
C LEU A 1004 59.13 -100.65 -13.59
N GLN A 1005 57.85 -100.79 -13.26
CA GLN A 1005 57.12 -102.05 -13.38
C GLN A 1005 56.28 -102.04 -14.66
N VAL A 1006 56.35 -103.10 -15.45
CA VAL A 1006 55.57 -103.21 -16.70
C VAL A 1006 54.86 -104.55 -16.75
N GLY A 1007 53.57 -104.53 -17.06
CA GLY A 1007 52.72 -105.71 -17.22
C GLY A 1007 53.05 -106.52 -18.47
N GLU A 1008 52.20 -106.45 -19.49
CA GLU A 1008 52.35 -107.20 -20.75
C GLU A 1008 52.42 -106.26 -21.96
N GLY A 1009 52.88 -106.78 -23.11
CA GLY A 1009 52.94 -106.04 -24.39
C GLY A 1009 54.33 -105.93 -25.01
N GLU A 1010 54.48 -105.04 -25.99
CA GLU A 1010 55.75 -104.78 -26.67
C GLU A 1010 56.24 -103.37 -26.33
N LEU A 1011 57.27 -103.27 -25.49
CA LEU A 1011 57.91 -102.02 -25.13
C LEU A 1011 58.90 -101.59 -26.22
N LYS A 1012 58.44 -100.69 -27.09
CA LYS A 1012 59.24 -100.10 -28.19
C LYS A 1012 60.08 -98.91 -27.75
N ASN A 1013 59.81 -98.37 -26.56
CA ASN A 1013 60.46 -97.19 -26.02
C ASN A 1013 61.95 -97.45 -25.81
N THR A 1014 62.78 -96.43 -26.04
CA THR A 1014 64.19 -96.45 -25.62
C THR A 1014 64.25 -96.37 -24.08
N LEU A 1015 64.80 -97.37 -23.41
CA LEU A 1015 64.89 -97.42 -21.95
C LEU A 1015 66.31 -97.15 -21.46
N SER A 1016 66.49 -96.14 -20.61
CA SER A 1016 67.80 -95.69 -20.08
C SER A 1016 67.74 -95.35 -18.58
N GLY A 1017 68.88 -95.02 -17.95
CA GLY A 1017 68.95 -94.59 -16.55
C GLY A 1017 69.60 -95.59 -15.58
N THR A 1018 69.51 -95.32 -14.27
CA THR A 1018 70.13 -96.14 -13.20
C THR A 1018 69.15 -97.03 -12.45
N GLY A 1019 67.85 -96.87 -12.68
CA GLY A 1019 66.76 -97.58 -12.02
C GLY A 1019 66.57 -99.01 -12.49
N SER A 1020 65.76 -99.78 -11.76
CA SER A 1020 65.46 -101.19 -12.06
C SER A 1020 64.19 -101.34 -12.90
N LEU A 1021 64.18 -102.35 -13.78
CA LEU A 1021 62.99 -102.79 -14.53
C LEU A 1021 62.42 -104.03 -13.85
N VAL A 1022 61.10 -104.05 -13.60
CA VAL A 1022 60.38 -105.19 -13.04
C VAL A 1022 59.27 -105.62 -14.01
N LYS A 1023 59.32 -106.86 -14.46
CA LYS A 1023 58.23 -107.47 -15.22
C LYS A 1023 57.18 -108.02 -14.25
N ILE A 1024 55.96 -107.50 -14.33
CA ILE A 1024 54.81 -107.89 -13.49
C ILE A 1024 53.69 -108.52 -14.34
N GLY A 1025 52.74 -109.21 -13.71
CA GLY A 1025 51.61 -109.86 -14.39
C GLY A 1025 51.98 -111.13 -15.19
N THR A 1026 51.00 -112.00 -15.45
CA THR A 1026 51.25 -113.32 -16.04
C THR A 1026 51.59 -113.30 -17.55
N GLY A 1027 51.36 -112.18 -18.24
CA GLY A 1027 51.56 -112.03 -19.68
C GLY A 1027 53.02 -111.93 -20.12
N GLU A 1028 53.24 -111.83 -21.44
CA GLU A 1028 54.56 -111.65 -22.05
C GLU A 1028 54.88 -110.16 -22.22
N LEU A 1029 56.10 -109.75 -21.88
CA LEU A 1029 56.67 -108.44 -22.21
C LEU A 1029 57.84 -108.62 -23.17
N THR A 1030 57.80 -107.95 -24.31
CA THR A 1030 58.92 -107.89 -25.26
C THR A 1030 59.57 -106.52 -25.22
N LEU A 1031 60.89 -106.45 -25.00
CA LEU A 1031 61.68 -105.23 -25.12
C LEU A 1031 62.25 -105.14 -26.54
N SER A 1032 61.65 -104.32 -27.41
CA SER A 1032 62.09 -104.17 -28.81
C SER A 1032 62.78 -102.83 -29.09
N GLY A 1033 62.72 -101.88 -28.15
CA GLY A 1033 63.47 -100.62 -28.19
C GLY A 1033 64.95 -100.76 -27.77
N ASP A 1034 65.69 -99.67 -27.87
CA ASP A 1034 67.08 -99.59 -27.39
C ASP A 1034 67.09 -99.57 -25.84
N ASN A 1035 67.79 -100.53 -25.22
CA ASN A 1035 67.84 -100.67 -23.76
C ASN A 1035 69.28 -100.43 -23.24
N THR A 1036 69.52 -99.32 -22.54
CA THR A 1036 70.84 -98.93 -22.00
C THR A 1036 70.83 -98.59 -20.50
N TYR A 1037 69.78 -98.95 -19.77
CA TYR A 1037 69.73 -98.76 -18.32
C TYR A 1037 70.74 -99.66 -17.58
N SER A 1038 71.17 -99.23 -16.39
CA SER A 1038 72.22 -99.90 -15.61
C SER A 1038 71.73 -100.60 -14.34
N GLY A 1039 70.48 -100.37 -13.94
CA GLY A 1039 69.86 -101.06 -12.81
C GLY A 1039 69.46 -102.50 -13.14
N GLY A 1040 69.05 -103.24 -12.11
CA GLY A 1040 68.70 -104.66 -12.26
C GLY A 1040 67.38 -104.88 -13.02
N THR A 1041 67.26 -106.02 -13.69
CA THR A 1041 66.01 -106.52 -14.26
C THR A 1041 65.47 -107.65 -13.38
N THR A 1042 64.25 -107.51 -12.88
CA THR A 1042 63.55 -108.53 -12.09
C THR A 1042 62.31 -109.01 -12.85
N ILE A 1043 62.03 -110.31 -12.83
CA ILE A 1043 60.81 -110.88 -13.37
C ILE A 1043 60.01 -111.40 -12.16
N ASP A 1044 59.00 -110.64 -11.75
CA ASP A 1044 58.14 -111.00 -10.62
C ASP A 1044 57.08 -112.03 -11.05
N ASP A 1045 56.56 -111.91 -12.27
CA ASP A 1045 55.63 -112.87 -12.88
C ASP A 1045 55.67 -112.83 -14.44
N GLY A 1046 55.25 -113.91 -15.10
CA GLY A 1046 55.18 -113.99 -16.57
C GLY A 1046 56.52 -114.23 -17.28
N VAL A 1047 56.64 -113.75 -18.54
CA VAL A 1047 57.82 -113.95 -19.41
C VAL A 1047 58.33 -112.60 -19.92
N LEU A 1048 59.65 -112.40 -19.87
CA LEU A 1048 60.35 -111.26 -20.47
C LEU A 1048 61.17 -111.75 -21.67
N ILE A 1049 60.97 -111.13 -22.83
CA ILE A 1049 61.77 -111.30 -24.05
C ILE A 1049 62.56 -110.00 -24.25
N ALA A 1050 63.88 -110.10 -24.32
CA ALA A 1050 64.79 -108.94 -24.44
C ALA A 1050 65.80 -109.14 -25.56
#